data_AF-A0AAU5DJY4-F1
#
_entry.id   AF-A0AAU5DJY4-F1
#
_cell.length_a   1.000
_cell.length_b   1.000
_cell.length_c   1.000
_cell.angle_alpha   90.00
_cell.angle_beta   90.00
_cell.angle_gamma   90.00
#
_symmetry.space_group_name_H-M   'P 1'
#
loop_
_entity.id
_entity.type
_entity.pdbx_description
1 polymer ?
#
loop_
_entity_poly.entity_id
_entity_poly.type
_entity_poly.pdbx_seq_one_letter_code
_entity_poly.pdbx_strand_id
1 'polypeptide(L)'
;MAKADRNAVARAAVTGENHAQATSWIKAHGLLHGLAPDAASAEQQLLEASLLFALARTSGPFGPLAAAGTLFGIAKASPGPGDELRLWPASGYEAEVLARLLPSRTSETSSTVTGVAGLRWVRDGKYLALTRVRAAGQVLLAAQPRDVREAGILCAAAGLLPLWDQGGTAFEDTPRRVIDISLAESAPAWSRALRRPLLAREVASGWASREPTLAELAGDESALVPRPHGPVSRRPQIVHVRSTRGGTGCSTLSVQIAYGLTRSGRTVALVADDAMLRHVAKDAAGETAVWHEPFAPAGGGRLLAASHGYYGEHLEVRAAEATSRGEVVVLDVGGRPPAELAGLPAADLTVLTDNYRARDWVQVDVIDRRPEQIRVFAALDEHFAQWQRPSAEQMDADRLRTALDREFFYYAMLRLEAPDEADVYDVDDAEDVEEWWDLGADGAPGHPDDVLPPEDGAPLDLWRRHFLDFITAEGQRRHPDSWDAVRDSWIAHNRLRNLQRLSADGDPIEDLAVRASKFLATIASEVDLQPRAATVEERETWRTAKLMRWLNARFNAHLRHDAAYLPRSAPETVMAVLDARFLAYGPHHAEGFAALADEGKGDDWWDAAAAARSLEGASFPFPPGPDEDADVREQGWAAFLAAVEDEGARRHGAVWSEVRAQWVEHRRRLEQDARAPFAPAEDELPALRQQFAAALGPITGAGVDWESVIGRWVAGVRSDAARVRDFDDLIERRQRPGTGEETAAALLRGVRALGVDPQMPVVLITNMYRPMGGPEAVSETADALRGHGVVALCTVHQRQAFEELLFAPSTWNDDRVKPVQEELGSVLSSALKDARKPSASPGRG
;
A
#
# COMPACT_ATOMS: atom_id res chain seq x y z
N MET A 1 4.82 -36.81 -33.47
CA MET A 1 3.82 -37.04 -32.40
C MET A 1 3.68 -35.78 -31.56
N ALA A 2 2.46 -35.29 -31.36
CA ALA A 2 2.19 -34.10 -30.54
C ALA A 2 2.59 -34.34 -29.07
N LYS A 3 3.00 -33.30 -28.34
CA LYS A 3 3.47 -33.42 -26.93
C LYS A 3 2.41 -34.02 -25.99
N ALA A 4 1.11 -33.80 -26.26
CA ALA A 4 0.00 -34.38 -25.51
C ALA A 4 -0.12 -35.92 -25.69
N ASP A 5 0.21 -36.41 -26.88
CA ASP A 5 0.22 -37.82 -27.24
C ASP A 5 1.27 -38.59 -26.43
N ARG A 6 2.46 -37.99 -26.25
CA ARG A 6 3.54 -38.54 -25.41
C ARG A 6 3.17 -38.64 -23.93
N ASN A 7 2.49 -37.64 -23.38
CA ASN A 7 2.09 -37.65 -21.96
C ASN A 7 0.99 -38.67 -21.68
N ALA A 8 0.03 -38.83 -22.60
CA ALA A 8 -1.01 -39.85 -22.49
C ALA A 8 -0.40 -41.26 -22.54
N VAL A 9 0.59 -41.47 -23.43
CA VAL A 9 1.36 -42.73 -23.47
C VAL A 9 2.14 -42.96 -22.16
N ALA A 10 2.82 -41.94 -21.64
CA ALA A 10 3.58 -42.07 -20.38
C ALA A 10 2.69 -42.37 -19.17
N ARG A 11 1.53 -41.70 -19.04
CA ARG A 11 0.54 -42.01 -17.99
C ARG A 11 0.01 -43.44 -18.15
N ALA A 12 -0.42 -43.82 -19.35
CA ALA A 12 -0.91 -45.16 -19.64
C ALA A 12 0.11 -46.25 -19.28
N ALA A 13 1.40 -46.00 -19.55
CA ALA A 13 2.49 -46.93 -19.25
C ALA A 13 2.67 -47.20 -17.74
N VAL A 14 2.29 -46.27 -16.86
CA VAL A 14 2.43 -46.45 -15.40
C VAL A 14 1.11 -46.81 -14.72
N THR A 15 -0.02 -46.24 -15.16
CA THR A 15 -1.33 -46.44 -14.52
C THR A 15 -2.10 -47.64 -15.06
N GLY A 16 -1.78 -48.12 -16.26
CA GLY A 16 -2.57 -49.17 -16.95
C GLY A 16 -3.82 -48.65 -17.64
N GLU A 17 -3.97 -47.32 -17.72
CA GLU A 17 -5.02 -46.69 -18.50
C GLU A 17 -4.89 -46.98 -19.99
N ASN A 18 -6.02 -47.13 -20.67
CA ASN A 18 -5.99 -47.05 -22.13
C ASN A 18 -5.72 -45.60 -22.56
N HIS A 19 -5.23 -45.44 -23.79
CA HIS A 19 -4.81 -44.13 -24.30
C HIS A 19 -5.94 -43.08 -24.25
N ALA A 20 -7.20 -43.48 -24.50
CA ALA A 20 -8.34 -42.58 -24.45
C ALA A 20 -8.64 -42.08 -23.03
N GLN A 21 -8.52 -42.95 -22.02
CA GLN A 21 -8.69 -42.61 -20.62
C GLN A 21 -7.57 -41.68 -20.13
N ALA A 22 -6.31 -42.02 -20.44
CA ALA A 22 -5.16 -41.17 -20.10
C ALA A 22 -5.28 -39.78 -20.77
N THR A 23 -5.69 -39.74 -22.04
CA THR A 23 -5.93 -38.47 -22.76
C THR A 23 -7.06 -37.66 -22.14
N SER A 24 -8.18 -38.32 -21.79
CA SER A 24 -9.32 -37.65 -21.14
C SER A 24 -8.91 -37.08 -19.78
N TRP A 25 -8.14 -37.83 -18.99
CA TRP A 25 -7.65 -37.38 -17.70
C TRP A 25 -6.71 -36.18 -17.85
N ILE A 26 -5.76 -36.22 -18.78
CA ILE A 26 -4.82 -35.11 -19.03
C ILE A 26 -5.57 -33.86 -19.53
N LYS A 27 -6.63 -34.03 -20.33
CA LYS A 27 -7.49 -32.92 -20.76
C LYS A 27 -8.24 -32.28 -19.59
N ALA A 28 -8.69 -33.08 -18.63
CA ALA A 28 -9.45 -32.60 -17.47
C ALA A 28 -8.58 -31.95 -16.39
N HIS A 29 -7.36 -32.46 -16.16
CA HIS A 29 -6.54 -32.06 -14.99
C HIS A 29 -5.18 -31.43 -15.35
N GLY A 30 -4.78 -31.46 -16.61
CA GLY A 30 -3.46 -30.98 -17.03
C GLY A 30 -2.31 -31.82 -16.47
N LEU A 31 -1.15 -31.18 -16.24
CA LEU A 31 0.03 -31.80 -15.60
C LEU A 31 0.34 -31.23 -14.20
N LEU A 32 -0.55 -30.39 -13.67
CA LEU A 32 -0.35 -29.66 -12.40
C LEU A 32 -0.08 -30.61 -11.22
N HIS A 33 -0.64 -31.81 -11.28
CA HIS A 33 -0.49 -32.83 -10.23
C HIS A 33 0.43 -33.99 -10.66
N GLY A 34 1.10 -33.86 -11.81
CA GLY A 34 1.91 -34.92 -12.40
C GLY A 34 1.08 -35.94 -13.16
N LEU A 35 1.73 -36.87 -13.85
CA LEU A 35 1.03 -37.87 -14.66
C LEU A 35 0.39 -38.98 -13.83
N ALA A 36 0.79 -39.18 -12.58
CA ALA A 36 0.19 -40.12 -11.63
C ALA A 36 0.38 -39.58 -10.20
N PRO A 37 -0.45 -38.61 -9.75
CA PRO A 37 -0.28 -37.97 -8.46
C PRO A 37 -0.32 -38.97 -7.30
N ASP A 38 0.57 -38.78 -6.32
CA ASP A 38 0.52 -39.51 -5.06
C ASP A 38 -0.60 -38.96 -4.16
N ALA A 39 -1.02 -39.73 -3.16
CA ALA A 39 -1.97 -39.27 -2.15
C ALA A 39 -1.34 -38.15 -1.30
N ALA A 40 -2.12 -37.11 -1.03
CA ALA A 40 -1.72 -35.94 -0.24
C ALA A 40 -1.89 -36.18 1.27
N SER A 41 -2.95 -36.86 1.70
CA SER A 41 -3.16 -37.15 3.13
C SER A 41 -2.53 -38.48 3.58
N ALA A 42 -2.02 -38.50 4.80
CA ALA A 42 -1.49 -39.70 5.44
C ALA A 42 -2.58 -40.78 5.64
N GLU A 43 -3.82 -40.36 5.91
CA GLU A 43 -4.95 -41.29 6.04
C GLU A 43 -5.25 -42.04 4.72
N GLN A 44 -5.23 -41.32 3.60
CA GLN A 44 -5.40 -41.93 2.28
C GLN A 44 -4.23 -42.84 1.95
N GLN A 45 -2.98 -42.42 2.21
CA GLN A 45 -1.79 -43.26 2.00
C GLN A 45 -1.86 -44.56 2.80
N LEU A 46 -2.28 -44.51 4.07
CA LEU A 46 -2.44 -45.69 4.93
C LEU A 46 -3.55 -46.63 4.44
N LEU A 47 -4.67 -46.08 3.95
CA LEU A 47 -5.74 -46.90 3.34
C LEU A 47 -5.21 -47.63 2.11
N GLU A 48 -4.61 -46.91 1.18
CA GLU A 48 -4.05 -47.47 -0.06
C GLU A 48 -2.97 -48.51 0.24
N ALA A 49 -2.10 -48.22 1.21
CA ALA A 49 -1.07 -49.14 1.66
C ALA A 49 -1.66 -50.44 2.20
N SER A 50 -2.68 -50.33 3.06
CA SER A 50 -3.36 -51.50 3.64
C SER A 50 -4.00 -52.38 2.56
N LEU A 51 -4.62 -51.77 1.53
CA LEU A 51 -5.23 -52.50 0.42
C LEU A 51 -4.18 -53.29 -0.38
N LEU A 52 -3.09 -52.64 -0.79
CA LEU A 52 -2.06 -53.33 -1.58
C LEU A 52 -1.29 -54.36 -0.73
N PHE A 53 -1.04 -54.06 0.54
CA PHE A 53 -0.42 -54.99 1.47
C PHE A 53 -1.24 -56.26 1.62
N ALA A 54 -2.57 -56.16 1.77
CA ALA A 54 -3.46 -57.32 1.86
C ALA A 54 -3.46 -58.17 0.58
N LEU A 55 -3.30 -57.55 -0.59
CA LEU A 55 -3.18 -58.27 -1.87
C LEU A 55 -1.81 -58.93 -2.04
N ALA A 56 -0.74 -58.28 -1.58
CA ALA A 56 0.63 -58.77 -1.72
C ALA A 56 0.98 -59.87 -0.71
N ARG A 57 0.54 -59.71 0.54
CA ARG A 57 0.81 -60.63 1.65
C ARG A 57 -0.45 -61.38 2.02
N THR A 58 -0.80 -62.38 1.21
CA THR A 58 -1.96 -63.24 1.46
C THR A 58 -1.78 -64.01 2.77
N SER A 59 -2.37 -63.52 3.85
CA SER A 59 -2.51 -64.24 5.12
C SER A 59 -3.84 -64.98 5.13
N GLY A 60 -3.89 -66.22 4.66
CA GLY A 60 -5.13 -67.00 4.63
C GLY A 60 -5.12 -68.19 3.65
N PRO A 61 -6.29 -68.82 3.44
CA PRO A 61 -6.47 -69.99 2.55
C PRO A 61 -6.37 -69.67 1.06
N PHE A 62 -6.35 -68.38 0.69
CA PHE A 62 -6.21 -67.97 -0.70
C PHE A 62 -4.74 -68.04 -1.13
N GLY A 63 -4.46 -68.80 -2.18
CA GLY A 63 -3.16 -68.77 -2.85
C GLY A 63 -2.90 -67.44 -3.59
N PRO A 64 -1.70 -67.27 -4.18
CA PRO A 64 -1.36 -66.10 -4.98
C PRO A 64 -2.36 -65.90 -6.12
N LEU A 65 -2.75 -64.64 -6.35
CA LEU A 65 -3.68 -64.31 -7.43
C LEU A 65 -2.94 -64.32 -8.79
N ALA A 66 -3.13 -65.38 -9.58
CA ALA A 66 -2.44 -65.59 -10.85
C ALA A 66 -3.15 -64.90 -12.04
N ALA A 67 -3.31 -63.58 -11.97
CA ALA A 67 -3.81 -62.77 -13.09
C ALA A 67 -2.63 -62.17 -13.88
N ALA A 68 -2.30 -62.78 -15.03
CA ALA A 68 -1.14 -62.39 -15.85
C ALA A 68 -1.18 -60.90 -16.23
N GLY A 69 -0.04 -60.23 -16.09
CA GLY A 69 0.11 -58.81 -16.46
C GLY A 69 -0.49 -57.80 -15.48
N THR A 70 -0.98 -58.23 -14.32
CA THR A 70 -1.58 -57.36 -13.28
C THR A 70 -0.69 -57.21 -12.05
N LEU A 71 -0.93 -56.16 -11.25
CA LEU A 71 -0.37 -56.04 -9.90
C LEU A 71 -1.34 -56.69 -8.90
N PHE A 72 -1.11 -57.96 -8.56
CA PHE A 72 -1.95 -58.74 -7.64
C PHE A 72 -3.46 -58.65 -7.96
N GLY A 73 -3.81 -58.70 -9.25
CA GLY A 73 -5.20 -58.63 -9.73
C GLY A 73 -5.65 -57.25 -10.17
N ILE A 74 -4.92 -56.19 -9.81
CA ILE A 74 -5.21 -54.83 -10.26
C ILE A 74 -4.60 -54.64 -11.64
N ALA A 75 -5.48 -54.52 -12.65
CA ALA A 75 -5.08 -54.29 -14.03
C ALA A 75 -4.75 -52.82 -14.29
N LYS A 76 -5.44 -51.90 -13.61
CA LYS A 76 -5.34 -50.47 -13.84
C LYS A 76 -5.68 -49.66 -12.58
N ALA A 77 -5.04 -48.51 -12.43
CA ALA A 77 -5.42 -47.44 -11.52
C ALA A 77 -5.71 -46.13 -12.29
N SER A 78 -6.44 -45.20 -11.68
CA SER A 78 -6.58 -43.82 -12.14
C SER A 78 -6.50 -42.89 -10.92
N PRO A 79 -5.30 -42.48 -10.48
CA PRO A 79 -5.15 -41.48 -9.45
C PRO A 79 -5.59 -40.10 -9.99
N GLY A 80 -6.39 -39.39 -9.19
CA GLY A 80 -6.86 -38.02 -9.44
C GLY A 80 -6.24 -37.01 -8.45
N PRO A 81 -6.56 -35.71 -8.61
CA PRO A 81 -6.18 -34.68 -7.63
C PRO A 81 -6.92 -34.89 -6.30
N GLY A 82 -6.32 -34.45 -5.18
CA GLY A 82 -6.98 -34.42 -3.87
C GLY A 82 -7.41 -35.80 -3.37
N ASP A 83 -6.46 -36.70 -3.15
CA ASP A 83 -6.64 -38.06 -2.59
C ASP A 83 -7.50 -39.04 -3.41
N GLU A 84 -8.08 -38.63 -4.55
CA GLU A 84 -8.89 -39.52 -5.38
C GLU A 84 -8.08 -40.70 -5.95
N LEU A 85 -8.58 -41.92 -5.78
CA LEU A 85 -8.07 -43.12 -6.42
C LEU A 85 -9.21 -44.04 -6.90
N ARG A 86 -9.15 -44.39 -8.19
CA ARG A 86 -10.01 -45.41 -8.81
C ARG A 86 -9.19 -46.62 -9.23
N LEU A 87 -9.67 -47.83 -8.95
CA LEU A 87 -9.00 -49.09 -9.25
C LEU A 87 -9.86 -49.99 -10.13
N TRP A 88 -9.22 -50.71 -11.05
CA TRP A 88 -9.85 -51.72 -11.90
C TRP A 88 -9.15 -53.06 -11.72
N PRO A 89 -9.85 -54.05 -11.15
CA PRO A 89 -9.42 -55.44 -11.22
C PRO A 89 -9.31 -55.90 -12.69
N ALA A 90 -8.53 -56.96 -12.93
CA ALA A 90 -8.63 -57.69 -14.18
C ALA A 90 -10.03 -58.28 -14.34
N SER A 91 -10.52 -58.27 -15.58
CA SER A 91 -11.85 -58.78 -15.89
C SER A 91 -11.97 -60.24 -15.48
N GLY A 92 -12.99 -60.56 -14.69
CA GLY A 92 -13.23 -61.90 -14.12
C GLY A 92 -12.56 -62.15 -12.77
N TYR A 93 -11.77 -61.20 -12.25
CA TYR A 93 -11.10 -61.31 -10.95
C TYR A 93 -11.67 -60.35 -9.90
N GLU A 94 -12.76 -59.64 -10.20
CA GLU A 94 -13.37 -58.65 -9.32
C GLU A 94 -13.74 -59.25 -7.94
N ALA A 95 -14.39 -60.42 -7.95
CA ALA A 95 -14.78 -61.12 -6.72
C ALA A 95 -13.57 -61.65 -5.93
N GLU A 96 -12.54 -62.14 -6.62
CA GLU A 96 -11.32 -62.66 -5.97
C GLU A 96 -10.47 -61.57 -5.33
N VAL A 97 -10.40 -60.39 -5.94
CA VAL A 97 -9.77 -59.19 -5.36
C VAL A 97 -10.55 -58.74 -4.14
N LEU A 98 -11.89 -58.65 -4.23
CA LEU A 98 -12.75 -58.30 -3.10
C LEU A 98 -12.63 -59.28 -1.94
N ALA A 99 -12.55 -60.59 -2.20
CA ALA A 99 -12.41 -61.62 -1.16
C ALA A 99 -11.10 -61.48 -0.36
N ARG A 100 -10.05 -60.91 -0.96
CA ARG A 100 -8.75 -60.66 -0.32
C ARG A 100 -8.68 -59.29 0.37
N LEU A 101 -9.42 -58.30 -0.13
CA LEU A 101 -9.44 -56.95 0.45
C LEU A 101 -10.40 -56.84 1.63
N LEU A 102 -11.62 -57.37 1.49
CA LEU A 102 -12.66 -57.20 2.50
C LEU A 102 -12.38 -58.11 3.71
N PRO A 103 -12.64 -57.63 4.95
CA PRO A 103 -12.22 -58.32 6.15
C PRO A 103 -13.02 -59.62 6.38
N SER A 104 -12.32 -60.72 6.64
CA SER A 104 -12.92 -62.02 7.01
C SER A 104 -12.17 -62.68 8.17
N ARG A 105 -12.84 -63.53 8.96
CA ARG A 105 -12.22 -64.29 10.06
C ARG A 105 -12.15 -65.79 9.78
N THR A 106 -11.11 -66.45 10.30
CA THR A 106 -10.81 -67.89 10.10
C THR A 106 -11.65 -68.84 10.97
N SER A 107 -11.93 -68.49 12.22
CA SER A 107 -12.82 -69.27 13.10
C SER A 107 -13.38 -68.40 14.23
N GLU A 108 -14.31 -68.92 15.01
CA GLU A 108 -14.84 -68.23 16.20
C GLU A 108 -13.95 -68.37 17.45
N THR A 109 -13.06 -69.38 17.48
CA THR A 109 -12.30 -69.76 18.68
C THR A 109 -10.82 -69.36 18.65
N SER A 110 -10.25 -69.16 17.46
CA SER A 110 -8.87 -68.70 17.22
C SER A 110 -8.91 -67.74 16.03
N SER A 111 -9.46 -66.55 16.25
CA SER A 111 -9.81 -65.63 15.18
C SER A 111 -8.62 -64.74 14.78
N THR A 112 -8.10 -64.97 13.57
CA THR A 112 -7.26 -64.00 12.86
C THR A 112 -8.10 -63.29 11.82
N VAL A 113 -8.01 -61.95 11.77
CA VAL A 113 -8.63 -61.17 10.68
C VAL A 113 -7.72 -61.25 9.46
N THR A 114 -8.31 -61.64 8.33
CA THR A 114 -7.70 -61.66 7.00
C THR A 114 -8.30 -60.51 6.19
N GLY A 115 -7.53 -59.94 5.25
CA GLY A 115 -7.92 -58.72 4.53
C GLY A 115 -7.73 -57.44 5.35
N VAL A 116 -8.32 -56.34 4.90
CA VAL A 116 -8.16 -55.02 5.54
C VAL A 116 -9.17 -54.83 6.66
N ALA A 117 -8.70 -54.92 7.90
CA ALA A 117 -9.53 -54.74 9.08
C ALA A 117 -10.25 -53.37 9.08
N GLY A 118 -11.56 -53.39 9.32
CA GLY A 118 -12.43 -52.23 9.32
C GLY A 118 -12.84 -51.73 7.93
N LEU A 119 -12.41 -52.37 6.84
CA LEU A 119 -12.84 -51.98 5.49
C LEU A 119 -14.31 -52.34 5.26
N ARG A 120 -15.03 -51.40 4.67
CA ARG A 120 -16.44 -51.49 4.30
C ARG A 120 -16.61 -51.02 2.87
N TRP A 121 -17.73 -51.40 2.27
CA TRP A 121 -18.05 -51.02 0.90
C TRP A 121 -19.42 -50.36 0.85
N VAL A 122 -19.56 -49.37 -0.02
CA VAL A 122 -20.84 -48.75 -0.38
C VAL A 122 -20.91 -48.67 -1.89
N ARG A 123 -22.10 -48.86 -2.46
CA ARG A 123 -22.29 -48.68 -3.91
C ARG A 123 -22.21 -47.19 -4.25
N ASP A 124 -21.31 -46.85 -5.18
CA ASP A 124 -21.18 -45.50 -5.73
C ASP A 124 -21.24 -45.57 -7.27
N GLY A 125 -22.45 -45.40 -7.81
CA GLY A 125 -22.72 -45.51 -9.23
C GLY A 125 -22.30 -46.87 -9.81
N LYS A 126 -21.23 -46.85 -10.63
CA LYS A 126 -20.64 -48.03 -11.27
C LYS A 126 -19.43 -48.62 -10.52
N TYR A 127 -19.10 -48.05 -9.37
CA TYR A 127 -17.99 -48.47 -8.52
C TYR A 127 -18.52 -48.90 -7.14
N LEU A 128 -17.65 -49.55 -6.37
CA LEU A 128 -17.79 -49.73 -4.94
C LEU A 128 -16.81 -48.79 -4.25
N ALA A 129 -17.32 -47.87 -3.44
CA ALA A 129 -16.51 -47.05 -2.56
C ALA A 129 -16.06 -47.90 -1.37
N LEU A 130 -14.74 -48.10 -1.25
CA LEU A 130 -14.11 -48.80 -0.16
C LEU A 130 -13.58 -47.80 0.85
N THR A 131 -14.05 -47.87 2.08
CA THR A 131 -13.68 -46.97 3.17
C THR A 131 -13.45 -47.75 4.46
N ARG A 132 -12.57 -47.26 5.34
CA ARG A 132 -12.45 -47.84 6.68
C ARG A 132 -13.41 -47.15 7.64
N VAL A 133 -13.95 -47.92 8.58
CA VAL A 133 -14.80 -47.38 9.65
C VAL A 133 -14.03 -46.29 10.42
N ARG A 134 -14.59 -45.07 10.46
CA ARG A 134 -14.03 -43.87 11.11
C ARG A 134 -12.75 -43.30 10.46
N ALA A 135 -12.53 -43.53 9.17
CA ALA A 135 -11.47 -42.88 8.39
C ALA A 135 -12.08 -42.02 7.26
N ALA A 136 -11.43 -40.92 6.90
CA ALA A 136 -11.89 -40.06 5.80
C ALA A 136 -11.49 -40.58 4.41
N GLY A 137 -10.42 -41.39 4.34
CA GLY A 137 -9.91 -41.95 3.09
C GLY A 137 -10.88 -42.88 2.37
N GLN A 138 -10.86 -42.85 1.03
CA GLN A 138 -11.73 -43.63 0.16
C GLN A 138 -11.00 -44.09 -1.10
N VAL A 139 -11.30 -45.31 -1.55
CA VAL A 139 -10.87 -45.83 -2.85
C VAL A 139 -12.07 -46.37 -3.62
N LEU A 140 -12.23 -45.99 -4.89
CA LEU A 140 -13.31 -46.48 -5.74
C LEU A 140 -12.85 -47.72 -6.54
N LEU A 141 -13.43 -48.88 -6.28
CA LEU A 141 -13.14 -50.11 -7.00
C LEU A 141 -14.18 -50.36 -8.09
N ALA A 142 -13.74 -50.64 -9.32
CA ALA A 142 -14.61 -51.02 -10.43
C ALA A 142 -15.10 -52.48 -10.28
N ALA A 143 -16.08 -52.64 -9.39
CA ALA A 143 -16.80 -53.88 -9.12
C ALA A 143 -18.28 -53.57 -8.90
N GLN A 144 -19.10 -54.61 -8.85
CA GLN A 144 -20.53 -54.54 -8.66
C GLN A 144 -20.95 -55.27 -7.37
N PRO A 145 -22.13 -54.96 -6.80
CA PRO A 145 -22.63 -55.67 -5.62
C PRO A 145 -22.73 -57.19 -5.78
N ARG A 146 -22.89 -57.69 -7.02
CA ARG A 146 -22.87 -59.14 -7.29
C ARG A 146 -21.50 -59.77 -7.01
N ASP A 147 -20.42 -59.03 -7.28
CA ASP A 147 -19.05 -59.50 -7.11
C ASP A 147 -18.69 -59.57 -5.61
N VAL A 148 -19.30 -58.72 -4.77
CA VAL A 148 -19.23 -58.84 -3.29
C VAL A 148 -19.89 -60.12 -2.81
N ARG A 149 -21.06 -60.48 -3.37
CA ARG A 149 -21.73 -61.75 -3.01
C ARG A 149 -20.88 -62.95 -3.41
N GLU A 150 -20.29 -62.90 -4.59
CA GLU A 150 -19.38 -63.94 -5.08
C GLU A 150 -18.11 -64.02 -4.24
N ALA A 151 -17.54 -62.88 -3.81
CA ALA A 151 -16.45 -62.83 -2.84
C ALA A 151 -16.84 -63.50 -1.51
N GLY A 152 -18.07 -63.31 -1.04
CA GLY A 152 -18.62 -64.01 0.13
C GLY A 152 -18.68 -65.53 -0.06
N ILE A 153 -19.05 -66.00 -1.25
CA ILE A 153 -19.05 -67.43 -1.59
C ILE A 153 -17.61 -67.98 -1.58
N LEU A 154 -16.65 -67.24 -2.15
CA LEU A 154 -15.24 -67.62 -2.15
C LEU A 154 -14.67 -67.68 -0.73
N CYS A 155 -14.98 -66.71 0.12
CA CYS A 155 -14.60 -66.72 1.53
C CYS A 155 -15.18 -67.94 2.26
N ALA A 156 -16.49 -68.20 2.10
CA ALA A 156 -17.15 -69.34 2.74
C ALA A 156 -16.56 -70.68 2.28
N ALA A 157 -16.30 -70.84 0.98
CA ALA A 157 -15.65 -72.03 0.43
C ALA A 157 -14.23 -72.25 0.99
N ALA A 158 -13.55 -71.16 1.34
CA ALA A 158 -12.22 -71.17 1.96
C ALA A 158 -12.28 -71.29 3.51
N GLY A 159 -13.46 -71.48 4.10
CA GLY A 159 -13.65 -71.59 5.55
C GLY A 159 -13.59 -70.24 6.29
N LEU A 160 -13.74 -69.12 5.59
CA LEU A 160 -13.71 -67.78 6.16
C LEU A 160 -15.13 -67.22 6.35
N LEU A 161 -15.33 -66.48 7.44
CA LEU A 161 -16.57 -65.75 7.71
C LEU A 161 -16.38 -64.26 7.39
N PRO A 162 -17.15 -63.71 6.42
CA PRO A 162 -17.14 -62.28 6.12
C PRO A 162 -17.51 -61.38 7.31
N LEU A 163 -16.78 -60.27 7.47
CA LEU A 163 -17.03 -59.26 8.50
C LEU A 163 -17.53 -57.92 7.94
N TRP A 164 -17.44 -57.73 6.62
CA TRP A 164 -17.74 -56.45 5.96
C TRP A 164 -19.23 -56.05 5.99
N ASP A 165 -20.13 -56.98 6.27
CA ASP A 165 -21.57 -56.70 6.47
C ASP A 165 -21.92 -56.41 7.93
N GLN A 166 -20.96 -56.51 8.86
CA GLN A 166 -21.15 -56.23 10.27
C GLN A 166 -20.74 -54.78 10.59
N GLY A 167 -21.58 -54.06 11.35
CA GLY A 167 -21.22 -52.74 11.87
C GLY A 167 -19.96 -52.84 12.72
N GLY A 168 -18.94 -52.02 12.39
CA GLY A 168 -17.56 -52.08 12.89
C GLY A 168 -17.39 -52.75 14.26
N THR A 169 -16.81 -53.94 14.27
CA THR A 169 -16.70 -54.75 15.48
C THR A 169 -15.45 -54.38 16.27
N ALA A 170 -15.51 -54.35 17.61
CA ALA A 170 -14.33 -54.14 18.47
C ALA A 170 -13.21 -55.16 18.20
N PHE A 171 -13.56 -56.30 17.59
CA PHE A 171 -12.66 -57.36 17.19
C PHE A 171 -11.68 -56.95 16.06
N GLU A 172 -12.06 -55.99 15.21
CA GLU A 172 -11.20 -55.49 14.11
C GLU A 172 -10.22 -54.40 14.57
N ASP A 173 -10.38 -53.83 15.77
CA ASP A 173 -9.61 -52.67 16.23
C ASP A 173 -8.13 -52.98 16.47
N THR A 174 -7.82 -54.10 17.13
CA THR A 174 -6.42 -54.50 17.40
C THR A 174 -5.68 -54.86 16.12
N PRO A 175 -6.19 -55.73 15.23
CA PRO A 175 -5.56 -56.01 13.94
C PRO A 175 -5.35 -54.76 13.09
N ARG A 176 -6.33 -53.83 13.09
CA ARG A 176 -6.18 -52.54 12.42
C ARG A 176 -4.98 -51.76 12.96
N ARG A 177 -4.90 -51.54 14.28
CA ARG A 177 -3.82 -50.74 14.88
C ARG A 177 -2.44 -51.33 14.62
N VAL A 178 -2.32 -52.66 14.69
CA VAL A 178 -1.05 -53.36 14.41
C VAL A 178 -0.59 -53.11 12.97
N ILE A 179 -1.50 -53.22 12.00
CA ILE A 179 -1.18 -52.95 10.59
C ILE A 179 -0.88 -51.46 10.37
N ASP A 180 -1.66 -50.55 10.96
CA ASP A 180 -1.43 -49.10 10.81
C ASP A 180 -0.05 -48.70 11.33
N ILE A 181 0.37 -49.22 12.50
CA ILE A 181 1.71 -49.00 13.07
C ILE A 181 2.78 -49.61 12.15
N SER A 182 2.56 -50.82 11.67
CA SER A 182 3.55 -51.52 10.83
C SER A 182 3.75 -50.84 9.48
N LEU A 183 2.70 -50.23 8.94
CA LEU A 183 2.74 -49.56 7.63
C LEU A 183 3.03 -48.07 7.71
N ALA A 184 3.04 -47.45 8.90
CA ALA A 184 3.15 -45.99 9.03
C ALA A 184 4.34 -45.41 8.25
N GLU A 185 5.51 -46.03 8.33
CA GLU A 185 6.72 -45.57 7.66
C GLU A 185 6.75 -45.91 6.15
N SER A 186 6.19 -47.05 5.75
CA SER A 186 6.22 -47.51 4.36
C SER A 186 4.95 -47.22 3.55
N ALA A 187 3.94 -46.62 4.18
CA ALA A 187 2.66 -46.28 3.55
C ALA A 187 2.81 -45.44 2.27
N PRO A 188 3.71 -44.43 2.19
CA PRO A 188 3.93 -43.70 0.95
C PRO A 188 4.39 -44.59 -0.21
N ALA A 189 5.25 -45.58 0.05
CA ALA A 189 5.75 -46.49 -0.97
C ALA A 189 4.67 -47.45 -1.45
N TRP A 190 3.91 -48.05 -0.53
CA TRP A 190 2.78 -48.91 -0.88
C TRP A 190 1.66 -48.16 -1.63
N SER A 191 1.30 -46.94 -1.18
CA SER A 191 0.33 -46.09 -1.86
C SER A 191 0.79 -45.75 -3.28
N ARG A 192 2.04 -45.30 -3.46
CA ARG A 192 2.61 -45.00 -4.78
C ARG A 192 2.60 -46.21 -5.70
N ALA A 193 2.90 -47.41 -5.18
CA ALA A 193 2.83 -48.65 -5.96
C ALA A 193 1.40 -48.95 -6.45
N LEU A 194 0.39 -48.77 -5.59
CA LEU A 194 -1.01 -48.99 -5.95
C LEU A 194 -1.52 -48.00 -7.00
N ARG A 195 -1.05 -46.75 -6.94
CA ARG A 195 -1.37 -45.70 -7.91
C ARG A 195 -0.67 -45.88 -9.27
N ARG A 196 0.40 -46.68 -9.32
CA ARG A 196 1.24 -46.93 -10.51
C ARG A 196 1.40 -48.44 -10.79
N PRO A 197 0.30 -49.19 -10.98
CA PRO A 197 0.33 -50.65 -10.97
C PRO A 197 1.19 -51.29 -12.06
N LEU A 198 1.33 -50.66 -13.24
CA LEU A 198 2.16 -51.22 -14.31
C LEU A 198 3.65 -51.00 -14.10
N LEU A 199 4.04 -49.96 -13.37
CA LEU A 199 5.42 -49.75 -12.95
C LEU A 199 5.75 -50.69 -11.77
N ALA A 200 4.85 -50.75 -10.79
CA ALA A 200 4.99 -51.58 -9.61
C ALA A 200 5.12 -53.08 -9.94
N ARG A 201 4.37 -53.60 -10.92
CA ARG A 201 4.41 -55.04 -11.27
C ARG A 201 5.80 -55.52 -11.73
N GLU A 202 6.63 -54.63 -12.27
CA GLU A 202 7.98 -54.97 -12.77
C GLU A 202 8.93 -55.35 -11.61
N VAL A 203 8.63 -54.86 -10.41
CA VAL A 203 9.46 -55.02 -9.20
C VAL A 203 8.74 -55.75 -8.06
N ALA A 204 7.46 -56.10 -8.24
CA ALA A 204 6.59 -56.64 -7.18
C ALA A 204 6.88 -58.09 -6.76
N SER A 205 7.76 -58.83 -7.46
CA SER A 205 7.97 -60.27 -7.23
C SER A 205 8.43 -60.61 -5.80
N GLY A 206 9.09 -59.67 -5.11
CA GLY A 206 9.58 -59.86 -3.74
C GLY A 206 8.69 -59.29 -2.63
N TRP A 207 7.60 -58.59 -2.94
CA TRP A 207 6.85 -57.82 -1.92
C TRP A 207 5.99 -58.68 -0.98
N ALA A 208 5.88 -59.97 -1.27
CA ALA A 208 5.33 -60.95 -0.34
C ALA A 208 6.20 -61.08 0.94
N SER A 209 7.52 -60.86 0.83
CA SER A 209 8.47 -61.07 1.94
C SER A 209 9.20 -59.81 2.42
N ARG A 210 9.12 -58.70 1.67
CA ARG A 210 9.68 -57.40 2.05
C ARG A 210 8.76 -56.25 1.66
N GLU A 211 9.10 -55.03 2.06
CA GLU A 211 8.33 -53.83 1.70
C GLU A 211 8.87 -53.22 0.40
N PRO A 212 8.02 -52.51 -0.38
CA PRO A 212 8.45 -51.69 -1.49
C PRO A 212 9.24 -50.49 -0.99
N THR A 213 10.19 -50.04 -1.80
CA THR A 213 10.92 -48.79 -1.57
C THR A 213 10.49 -47.72 -2.56
N LEU A 214 10.61 -46.43 -2.19
CA LEU A 214 10.29 -45.33 -3.10
C LEU A 214 11.20 -45.30 -4.34
N ALA A 215 12.45 -45.74 -4.20
CA ALA A 215 13.41 -45.81 -5.30
C ALA A 215 12.99 -46.81 -6.38
N GLU A 216 12.40 -47.95 -5.99
CA GLU A 216 11.84 -48.94 -6.92
C GLU A 216 10.65 -48.40 -7.74
N LEU A 217 10.05 -47.28 -7.29
CA LEU A 217 8.82 -46.70 -7.83
C LEU A 217 9.02 -45.30 -8.44
N ALA A 218 10.28 -44.87 -8.59
CA ALA A 218 10.65 -43.57 -9.12
C ALA A 218 10.21 -43.41 -10.59
N GLY A 219 10.41 -44.45 -11.42
CA GLY A 219 10.13 -44.40 -12.86
C GLY A 219 10.94 -43.30 -13.57
N ASP A 220 10.48 -42.82 -14.73
CA ASP A 220 10.97 -41.55 -15.30
C ASP A 220 10.37 -40.39 -14.48
N GLU A 221 11.04 -40.03 -13.39
CA GLU A 221 10.59 -38.97 -12.47
C GLU A 221 10.29 -37.66 -13.20
N SER A 222 11.10 -37.34 -14.23
CA SER A 222 10.89 -36.13 -15.01
C SER A 222 9.50 -36.09 -15.65
N ALA A 223 8.98 -37.24 -16.09
CA ALA A 223 7.66 -37.40 -16.71
C ALA A 223 6.52 -37.45 -15.69
N LEU A 224 6.75 -37.99 -14.51
CA LEU A 224 5.71 -38.27 -13.52
C LEU A 224 5.48 -37.16 -12.50
N VAL A 225 6.49 -36.33 -12.24
CA VAL A 225 6.43 -35.23 -11.26
C VAL A 225 5.43 -34.15 -11.71
N PRO A 226 4.73 -33.49 -10.75
CA PRO A 226 3.99 -32.26 -10.99
C PRO A 226 4.76 -31.28 -11.86
N ARG A 227 4.19 -30.95 -13.02
CA ARG A 227 4.74 -29.88 -13.86
C ARG A 227 3.81 -28.70 -13.74
N PRO A 228 4.32 -27.52 -13.34
CA PRO A 228 3.52 -26.30 -13.35
C PRO A 228 2.99 -25.98 -14.77
N HIS A 229 3.57 -26.63 -15.80
CA HIS A 229 3.26 -26.41 -17.21
C HIS A 229 3.10 -27.73 -17.98
N GLY A 230 1.90 -27.95 -18.52
CA GLY A 230 1.53 -29.01 -19.43
C GLY A 230 1.30 -28.47 -20.85
N PRO A 231 1.17 -29.33 -21.86
CA PRO A 231 0.98 -28.90 -23.26
C PRO A 231 -0.29 -28.08 -23.48
N VAL A 232 -1.22 -28.09 -22.51
CA VAL A 232 -2.45 -27.29 -22.51
C VAL A 232 -2.56 -26.39 -21.26
N SER A 233 -1.85 -26.66 -20.15
CA SER A 233 -1.73 -25.66 -19.08
C SER A 233 -0.66 -24.65 -19.48
N ARG A 234 -1.14 -23.61 -20.16
CA ARG A 234 -0.42 -22.34 -20.24
C ARG A 234 -0.07 -21.94 -18.80
N ARG A 235 1.17 -21.48 -18.58
CA ARG A 235 1.49 -20.71 -17.37
C ARG A 235 0.32 -19.73 -17.14
N PRO A 236 -0.26 -19.68 -15.93
CA PRO A 236 -1.32 -18.73 -15.64
C PRO A 236 -0.83 -17.33 -16.00
N GLN A 237 -1.64 -16.55 -16.69
CA GLN A 237 -1.25 -15.19 -17.03
C GLN A 237 -1.40 -14.33 -15.79
N ILE A 238 -0.30 -13.77 -15.30
CA ILE A 238 -0.28 -12.99 -14.07
C ILE A 238 -0.54 -11.51 -14.41
N VAL A 239 -1.57 -10.93 -13.80
CA VAL A 239 -1.91 -9.52 -13.92
C VAL A 239 -1.72 -8.86 -12.56
N HIS A 240 -0.79 -7.92 -12.46
CA HIS A 240 -0.66 -7.06 -11.28
C HIS A 240 -1.49 -5.80 -11.49
N VAL A 241 -2.46 -5.54 -10.61
CA VAL A 241 -3.22 -4.29 -10.61
C VAL A 241 -2.60 -3.36 -9.57
N ARG A 242 -2.12 -2.20 -10.03
CA ARG A 242 -1.33 -1.24 -9.27
C ARG A 242 -1.99 0.13 -9.24
N SER A 243 -1.64 0.92 -8.23
CA SER A 243 -1.95 2.35 -8.16
C SER A 243 -0.76 3.10 -7.58
N THR A 244 -0.64 4.40 -7.85
CA THR A 244 0.41 5.22 -7.23
C THR A 244 0.05 5.73 -5.83
N ARG A 245 -1.20 5.54 -5.40
CA ARG A 245 -1.74 6.00 -4.11
C ARG A 245 -3.06 5.30 -3.77
N GLY A 246 -3.47 5.38 -2.51
CA GLY A 246 -4.81 4.95 -2.08
C GLY A 246 -5.94 5.79 -2.70
N GLY A 247 -7.15 5.21 -2.79
CA GLY A 247 -8.35 5.94 -3.25
C GLY A 247 -8.50 6.11 -4.78
N THR A 248 -7.73 5.39 -5.60
CA THR A 248 -7.87 5.41 -7.08
C THR A 248 -8.91 4.41 -7.61
N GLY A 249 -9.50 3.60 -6.73
CA GLY A 249 -10.39 2.51 -7.11
C GLY A 249 -9.67 1.26 -7.61
N CYS A 250 -8.40 1.05 -7.23
CA CYS A 250 -7.59 -0.12 -7.59
C CYS A 250 -8.33 -1.44 -7.31
N SER A 251 -8.77 -1.66 -6.07
CA SER A 251 -9.47 -2.88 -5.68
C SER A 251 -10.80 -3.08 -6.41
N THR A 252 -11.55 -2.00 -6.63
CA THR A 252 -12.79 -2.03 -7.43
C THR A 252 -12.49 -2.45 -8.88
N LEU A 253 -11.45 -1.89 -9.50
CA LEU A 253 -11.06 -2.23 -10.86
C LEU A 253 -10.52 -3.66 -10.96
N SER A 254 -9.80 -4.17 -9.96
CA SER A 254 -9.36 -5.57 -9.87
C SER A 254 -10.54 -6.54 -9.98
N VAL A 255 -11.64 -6.25 -9.24
CA VAL A 255 -12.89 -7.03 -9.31
C VAL A 255 -13.53 -6.90 -10.70
N GLN A 256 -13.68 -5.69 -11.25
CA GLN A 256 -14.30 -5.48 -12.55
C GLN A 256 -13.52 -6.17 -13.69
N ILE A 257 -12.20 -6.13 -13.64
CA ILE A 257 -11.29 -6.85 -14.53
C ILE A 257 -11.55 -8.36 -14.43
N ALA A 258 -11.61 -8.91 -13.21
CA ALA A 258 -11.84 -10.33 -13.00
C ALA A 258 -13.21 -10.78 -13.54
N TYR A 259 -14.27 -10.01 -13.31
CA TYR A 259 -15.60 -10.26 -13.89
C TYR A 259 -15.59 -10.13 -15.42
N GLY A 260 -14.93 -9.12 -15.99
CA GLY A 260 -14.78 -8.93 -17.44
C GLY A 260 -14.08 -10.09 -18.13
N LEU A 261 -12.98 -10.57 -17.54
CA LEU A 261 -12.26 -11.75 -18.02
C LEU A 261 -13.10 -13.02 -17.89
N THR A 262 -13.86 -13.17 -16.80
CA THR A 262 -14.79 -14.30 -16.60
C THR A 262 -15.91 -14.31 -17.67
N ARG A 263 -16.46 -13.14 -18.02
CA ARG A 263 -17.44 -12.99 -19.12
C ARG A 263 -16.89 -13.42 -20.48
N SER A 264 -15.58 -13.29 -20.70
CA SER A 264 -14.90 -13.79 -21.90
C SER A 264 -14.67 -15.31 -21.90
N GLY A 265 -15.23 -16.04 -20.92
CA GLY A 265 -15.17 -17.50 -20.81
C GLY A 265 -13.91 -18.02 -20.11
N ARG A 266 -13.19 -17.18 -19.35
CA ARG A 266 -11.96 -17.57 -18.65
C ARG A 266 -12.23 -18.06 -17.24
N THR A 267 -11.36 -18.95 -16.76
CA THR A 267 -11.22 -19.22 -15.32
C THR A 267 -10.23 -18.21 -14.72
N VAL A 268 -10.69 -17.41 -13.76
CA VAL A 268 -9.91 -16.33 -13.15
C VAL A 268 -9.73 -16.60 -11.65
N ALA A 269 -8.51 -16.48 -11.16
CA ALA A 269 -8.22 -16.43 -9.73
C ALA A 269 -7.91 -14.98 -9.33
N LEU A 270 -8.75 -14.40 -8.47
CA LEU A 270 -8.62 -13.05 -7.94
C LEU A 270 -8.10 -13.10 -6.51
N VAL A 271 -7.05 -12.34 -6.23
CA VAL A 271 -6.58 -12.06 -4.87
C VAL A 271 -6.78 -10.58 -4.62
N ALA A 272 -7.61 -10.23 -3.63
CA ALA A 272 -8.00 -8.86 -3.30
C ALA A 272 -7.99 -8.63 -1.78
N ASP A 273 -8.20 -7.39 -1.35
CA ASP A 273 -8.32 -7.06 0.07
C ASP A 273 -9.61 -7.64 0.71
N ASP A 274 -9.61 -7.72 2.05
CA ASP A 274 -10.71 -8.34 2.79
C ASP A 274 -12.05 -7.61 2.63
N ALA A 275 -12.01 -6.28 2.54
CA ALA A 275 -13.21 -5.48 2.34
C ALA A 275 -13.83 -5.83 0.98
N MET A 276 -13.03 -5.93 -0.07
CA MET A 276 -13.51 -6.30 -1.41
C MET A 276 -14.00 -7.73 -1.49
N LEU A 277 -13.32 -8.67 -0.81
CA LEU A 277 -13.80 -10.05 -0.77
C LEU A 277 -15.22 -10.14 -0.21
N ARG A 278 -15.53 -9.42 0.88
CA ARG A 278 -16.88 -9.39 1.47
C ARG A 278 -17.95 -8.85 0.52
N HIS A 279 -17.59 -7.91 -0.35
CA HIS A 279 -18.49 -7.38 -1.38
C HIS A 279 -18.67 -8.32 -2.58
N VAL A 280 -17.80 -9.31 -2.76
CA VAL A 280 -17.82 -10.26 -3.88
C VAL A 280 -18.40 -11.62 -3.45
N ALA A 281 -18.15 -12.07 -2.22
CA ALA A 281 -18.65 -13.31 -1.65
C ALA A 281 -19.23 -13.08 -0.23
N LYS A 282 -20.54 -12.90 -0.13
CA LYS A 282 -21.24 -12.54 1.13
C LYS A 282 -21.01 -13.55 2.27
N ASP A 283 -20.86 -14.83 1.93
CA ASP A 283 -20.73 -15.93 2.87
C ASP A 283 -19.29 -16.14 3.39
N ALA A 284 -18.32 -15.34 2.90
CA ALA A 284 -16.92 -15.40 3.32
C ALA A 284 -16.71 -15.05 4.81
N ALA A 285 -17.67 -14.38 5.45
CA ALA A 285 -17.58 -13.96 6.84
C ALA A 285 -17.77 -15.09 7.87
N GLY A 286 -18.13 -16.31 7.46
CA GLY A 286 -18.46 -17.41 8.38
C GLY A 286 -17.92 -18.80 8.03
N GLU A 287 -17.14 -18.96 6.95
CA GLU A 287 -16.68 -20.27 6.48
C GLU A 287 -15.17 -20.48 6.71
N THR A 288 -14.76 -21.71 7.04
CA THR A 288 -13.35 -22.14 7.11
C THR A 288 -12.67 -22.21 5.74
N ALA A 289 -13.40 -21.91 4.67
CA ALA A 289 -12.90 -21.94 3.30
C ALA A 289 -12.05 -20.70 3.01
N VAL A 290 -10.83 -20.96 2.56
CA VAL A 290 -9.82 -19.94 2.24
C VAL A 290 -10.02 -19.29 0.85
N TRP A 291 -10.71 -19.98 -0.04
CA TRP A 291 -11.05 -19.54 -1.39
C TRP A 291 -12.55 -19.65 -1.59
N HIS A 292 -13.15 -18.61 -2.15
CA HIS A 292 -14.58 -18.53 -2.42
C HIS A 292 -14.84 -18.56 -3.92
N GLU A 293 -16.02 -19.02 -4.30
CA GLU A 293 -16.51 -19.01 -5.68
C GLU A 293 -17.70 -18.05 -5.77
N PRO A 294 -17.45 -16.78 -6.13
CA PRO A 294 -18.51 -15.80 -6.32
C PRO A 294 -19.44 -16.21 -7.46
N PHE A 295 -20.67 -15.70 -7.47
CA PHE A 295 -21.59 -15.95 -8.58
C PHE A 295 -20.98 -15.44 -9.89
N ALA A 296 -20.68 -16.36 -10.80
CA ALA A 296 -20.11 -16.05 -12.10
C ALA A 296 -21.18 -15.48 -13.05
N PRO A 297 -20.87 -14.40 -13.80
CA PRO A 297 -21.80 -13.84 -14.77
C PRO A 297 -22.08 -14.81 -15.93
N ALA A 298 -23.24 -14.70 -16.56
CA ALA A 298 -23.59 -15.48 -17.76
C ALA A 298 -22.53 -15.29 -18.87
N GLY A 299 -21.79 -16.36 -19.19
CA GLY A 299 -20.62 -16.32 -20.09
C GLY A 299 -19.73 -17.59 -20.07
N GLY A 300 -19.95 -18.50 -19.11
CA GLY A 300 -19.31 -19.82 -19.10
C GLY A 300 -17.90 -19.89 -18.49
N GLY A 301 -17.34 -18.75 -18.04
CA GLY A 301 -16.12 -18.70 -17.22
C GLY A 301 -16.38 -18.97 -15.74
N ARG A 302 -15.30 -19.02 -14.95
CA ARG A 302 -15.36 -19.27 -13.50
C ARG A 302 -14.49 -18.27 -12.74
N LEU A 303 -15.00 -17.68 -11.67
CA LEU A 303 -14.26 -16.77 -10.80
C LEU A 303 -13.99 -17.46 -9.46
N LEU A 304 -12.74 -17.47 -9.03
CA LEU A 304 -12.31 -17.88 -7.70
C LEU A 304 -11.67 -16.68 -7.01
N ALA A 305 -12.07 -16.35 -5.79
CA ALA A 305 -11.61 -15.17 -5.07
C ALA A 305 -11.07 -15.54 -3.69
N ALA A 306 -9.99 -14.90 -3.26
CA ALA A 306 -9.47 -15.00 -1.90
C ALA A 306 -8.96 -13.65 -1.39
N SER A 307 -8.97 -13.50 -0.06
CA SER A 307 -8.48 -12.31 0.62
C SER A 307 -7.00 -12.47 0.92
N HIS A 308 -6.21 -11.44 0.62
CA HIS A 308 -4.82 -11.32 1.11
C HIS A 308 -4.73 -10.70 2.51
N GLY A 309 -5.87 -10.42 3.16
CA GLY A 309 -5.94 -9.70 4.42
C GLY A 309 -6.04 -8.18 4.26
N TYR A 310 -6.15 -7.44 5.36
CA TYR A 310 -6.39 -5.99 5.32
C TYR A 310 -5.13 -5.21 4.90
N TYR A 311 -3.95 -5.68 5.31
CA TYR A 311 -2.66 -5.05 5.00
C TYR A 311 -1.86 -5.83 3.93
N GLY A 312 -2.28 -7.05 3.59
CA GLY A 312 -1.57 -7.91 2.64
C GLY A 312 -0.72 -8.99 3.29
N GLU A 313 -0.94 -9.24 4.58
CA GLU A 313 -0.28 -10.25 5.40
C GLU A 313 -0.31 -11.68 4.80
N HIS A 314 -1.21 -11.94 3.85
CA HIS A 314 -1.32 -13.22 3.17
C HIS A 314 -1.09 -13.15 1.66
N LEU A 315 -0.62 -12.01 1.13
CA LEU A 315 -0.53 -11.78 -0.32
C LEU A 315 0.38 -12.79 -1.01
N GLU A 316 1.57 -13.08 -0.48
CA GLU A 316 2.50 -14.05 -1.09
C GLU A 316 1.93 -15.46 -1.16
N VAL A 317 1.38 -15.94 -0.04
CA VAL A 317 0.77 -17.27 0.07
C VAL A 317 -0.44 -17.38 -0.87
N ARG A 318 -1.30 -16.36 -0.91
CA ARG A 318 -2.49 -16.33 -1.76
C ARG A 318 -2.14 -16.21 -3.23
N ALA A 319 -1.13 -15.41 -3.57
CA ALA A 319 -0.65 -15.28 -4.94
C ALA A 319 -0.07 -16.61 -5.45
N ALA A 320 0.70 -17.32 -4.62
CA ALA A 320 1.21 -18.64 -4.97
C ALA A 320 0.08 -19.66 -5.20
N GLU A 321 -0.90 -19.71 -4.30
CA GLU A 321 -2.09 -20.57 -4.46
C GLU A 321 -2.89 -20.25 -5.74
N ALA A 322 -3.04 -18.96 -6.05
CA ALA A 322 -3.79 -18.48 -7.21
C ALA A 322 -3.26 -19.04 -8.54
N THR A 323 -1.94 -19.24 -8.66
CA THR A 323 -1.30 -19.78 -9.87
C THR A 323 -1.79 -21.18 -10.27
N SER A 324 -2.31 -21.95 -9.31
CA SER A 324 -2.85 -23.29 -9.55
C SER A 324 -4.36 -23.30 -9.84
N ARG A 325 -5.04 -22.15 -9.69
CA ARG A 325 -6.50 -22.05 -9.65
C ARG A 325 -7.12 -21.34 -10.85
N GLY A 326 -6.38 -20.45 -11.53
CA GLY A 326 -6.87 -19.66 -12.66
C GLY A 326 -6.07 -19.84 -13.95
N GLU A 327 -6.72 -19.66 -15.11
CA GLU A 327 -6.01 -19.41 -16.38
C GLU A 327 -5.37 -18.01 -16.40
N VAL A 328 -6.04 -17.06 -15.73
CA VAL A 328 -5.55 -15.70 -15.47
C VAL A 328 -5.61 -15.47 -13.97
N VAL A 329 -4.53 -14.95 -13.41
CA VAL A 329 -4.42 -14.57 -12.00
C VAL A 329 -4.42 -13.05 -11.94
N VAL A 330 -5.37 -12.48 -11.22
CA VAL A 330 -5.46 -11.03 -10.98
C VAL A 330 -5.06 -10.80 -9.53
N LEU A 331 -3.92 -10.14 -9.34
CA LEU A 331 -3.41 -9.76 -8.03
C LEU A 331 -3.62 -8.27 -7.82
N ASP A 332 -4.44 -7.93 -6.85
CA ASP A 332 -4.53 -6.56 -6.34
C ASP A 332 -3.33 -6.28 -5.44
N VAL A 333 -2.34 -5.55 -5.97
CA VAL A 333 -1.10 -5.27 -5.24
C VAL A 333 -1.03 -3.82 -4.77
N GLY A 334 -1.93 -2.95 -5.24
CA GLY A 334 -2.02 -1.55 -4.82
C GLY A 334 -0.75 -0.75 -5.11
N GLY A 335 -0.36 0.10 -4.15
CA GLY A 335 0.80 1.00 -4.24
C GLY A 335 2.10 0.46 -3.67
N ARG A 336 2.19 -0.86 -3.42
CA ARG A 336 3.38 -1.46 -2.80
C ARG A 336 4.65 -1.25 -3.65
N PRO A 337 5.80 -0.94 -3.03
CA PRO A 337 7.08 -0.74 -3.73
C PRO A 337 7.61 -2.06 -4.32
N PRO A 338 8.52 -2.01 -5.31
CA PRO A 338 9.06 -3.22 -5.95
C PRO A 338 9.68 -4.25 -4.99
N ALA A 339 10.28 -3.80 -3.88
CA ALA A 339 10.88 -4.67 -2.87
C ALA A 339 9.85 -5.62 -2.23
N GLU A 340 8.65 -5.11 -1.90
CA GLU A 340 7.55 -5.90 -1.34
C GLU A 340 6.88 -6.83 -2.37
N LEU A 341 7.19 -6.67 -3.66
CA LEU A 341 6.65 -7.53 -4.73
C LEU A 341 7.60 -8.67 -5.11
N ALA A 342 8.83 -8.69 -4.59
CA ALA A 342 9.88 -9.62 -5.02
C ALA A 342 9.52 -11.10 -4.77
N GLY A 343 8.68 -11.40 -3.78
CA GLY A 343 8.17 -12.75 -3.47
C GLY A 343 6.96 -13.19 -4.30
N LEU A 344 6.37 -12.30 -5.12
CA LEU A 344 5.17 -12.60 -5.89
C LEU A 344 5.49 -13.23 -7.25
N PRO A 345 4.55 -13.99 -7.85
CA PRO A 345 4.67 -14.45 -9.22
C PRO A 345 4.91 -13.28 -10.18
N ALA A 346 5.91 -13.38 -11.07
CA ALA A 346 6.21 -12.30 -12.00
C ALA A 346 4.99 -11.99 -12.91
N ALA A 347 4.63 -10.70 -12.99
CA ALA A 347 3.57 -10.22 -13.86
C ALA A 347 3.86 -10.52 -15.33
N ASP A 348 2.86 -10.97 -16.07
CA ASP A 348 2.87 -10.97 -17.55
C ASP A 348 2.27 -9.65 -18.09
N LEU A 349 1.51 -8.94 -17.25
CA LEU A 349 0.92 -7.65 -17.54
C LEU A 349 0.77 -6.83 -16.24
N THR A 350 1.15 -5.57 -16.28
CA THR A 350 0.84 -4.61 -15.20
C THR A 350 -0.29 -3.69 -15.63
N VAL A 351 -1.31 -3.54 -14.78
CA VAL A 351 -2.41 -2.59 -14.98
C VAL A 351 -2.22 -1.46 -13.98
N LEU A 352 -1.94 -0.25 -14.45
CA LEU A 352 -1.89 0.93 -13.59
C LEU A 352 -3.25 1.64 -13.63
N THR A 353 -3.82 1.82 -12.44
CA THR A 353 -5.07 2.53 -12.21
C THR A 353 -4.78 3.90 -11.58
N ASP A 354 -5.27 4.97 -12.20
CA ASP A 354 -5.25 6.31 -11.60
C ASP A 354 -6.55 7.06 -11.92
N ASN A 355 -6.86 8.05 -11.09
CA ASN A 355 -8.02 8.91 -11.29
C ASN A 355 -7.70 9.96 -12.35
N TYR A 356 -8.73 10.36 -13.11
CA TYR A 356 -8.66 11.51 -13.98
C TYR A 356 -8.26 12.76 -13.20
N ARG A 357 -7.24 13.46 -13.69
CA ARG A 357 -6.81 14.76 -13.19
C ARG A 357 -6.77 15.70 -14.37
N ALA A 358 -7.56 16.77 -14.32
CA ALA A 358 -7.63 17.75 -15.40
C ALA A 358 -6.23 18.26 -15.80
N ARG A 359 -5.34 18.47 -14.83
CA ARG A 359 -3.94 18.91 -15.07
C ARG A 359 -3.09 17.98 -15.93
N ASP A 360 -3.43 16.69 -16.02
CA ASP A 360 -2.65 15.73 -16.83
C ASP A 360 -3.17 15.67 -18.28
N TRP A 361 -4.35 16.26 -18.55
CA TRP A 361 -5.03 16.28 -19.84
C TRP A 361 -5.18 17.69 -20.43
N VAL A 362 -4.87 18.72 -19.64
CA VAL A 362 -5.00 20.14 -19.99
C VAL A 362 -3.64 20.79 -19.81
N GLN A 363 -3.21 21.50 -20.86
CA GLN A 363 -2.06 22.39 -20.77
C GLN A 363 -2.52 23.79 -20.41
N VAL A 364 -1.71 24.45 -19.58
CA VAL A 364 -1.91 25.86 -19.24
C VAL A 364 -0.86 26.64 -20.02
N ASP A 365 -1.26 27.22 -21.14
CA ASP A 365 -0.41 28.19 -21.83
C ASP A 365 -0.31 29.43 -20.95
N VAL A 366 0.91 29.81 -20.59
CA VAL A 366 1.20 31.01 -19.80
C VAL A 366 1.65 32.10 -20.76
N ILE A 367 0.76 33.04 -21.08
CA ILE A 367 1.09 34.20 -21.89
C ILE A 367 1.54 35.31 -20.95
N ASP A 368 2.85 35.55 -20.89
CA ASP A 368 3.44 36.58 -20.05
C ASP A 368 3.59 37.91 -20.81
N ARG A 369 2.66 38.83 -20.55
CA ARG A 369 2.66 40.18 -21.16
C ARG A 369 3.36 41.23 -20.30
N ARG A 370 4.05 40.84 -19.24
CA ARG A 370 4.72 41.76 -18.32
C ARG A 370 5.87 42.51 -19.03
N PRO A 371 6.22 43.73 -18.57
CA PRO A 371 7.40 44.44 -19.05
C PRO A 371 8.65 43.56 -19.00
N GLU A 372 9.60 43.80 -19.90
CA GLU A 372 10.77 42.93 -20.04
C GLU A 372 11.59 42.75 -18.75
N GLN A 373 11.85 43.84 -18.02
CA GLN A 373 12.55 43.83 -16.74
C GLN A 373 11.82 42.98 -15.69
N ILE A 374 10.48 43.00 -15.70
CA ILE A 374 9.64 42.19 -14.81
C ILE A 374 9.74 40.71 -15.18
N ARG A 375 9.77 40.37 -16.47
CA ARG A 375 9.97 38.99 -16.93
C ARG A 375 11.36 38.47 -16.59
N VAL A 376 12.40 39.31 -16.71
CA VAL A 376 13.78 38.98 -16.30
C VAL A 376 13.84 38.68 -14.80
N PHE A 377 13.26 39.54 -13.96
CA PHE A 377 13.22 39.28 -12.51
C PHE A 377 12.39 38.06 -12.14
N ALA A 378 11.27 37.81 -12.83
CA ALA A 378 10.48 36.60 -12.63
C ALA A 378 11.23 35.33 -13.06
N ALA A 379 12.00 35.38 -14.15
CA ALA A 379 12.83 34.26 -14.59
C ALA A 379 14.02 34.01 -13.65
N LEU A 380 14.68 35.08 -13.16
CA LEU A 380 15.72 34.97 -12.13
C LEU A 380 15.15 34.43 -10.81
N ASP A 381 13.94 34.84 -10.43
CA ASP A 381 13.21 34.29 -9.27
C ASP A 381 13.00 32.78 -9.40
N GLU A 382 12.53 32.34 -10.57
CA GLU A 382 12.24 30.93 -10.84
C GLU A 382 13.52 30.09 -10.89
N HIS A 383 14.55 30.55 -11.61
CA HIS A 383 15.84 29.89 -11.67
C HIS A 383 16.54 29.84 -10.31
N PHE A 384 16.46 30.93 -9.54
CA PHE A 384 17.02 30.97 -8.20
C PHE A 384 16.30 30.00 -7.26
N ALA A 385 14.97 29.95 -7.28
CA ALA A 385 14.21 28.99 -6.47
C ALA A 385 14.50 27.53 -6.83
N GLN A 386 14.79 27.25 -8.10
CA GLN A 386 15.22 25.93 -8.56
C GLN A 386 16.65 25.61 -8.13
N TRP A 387 17.55 26.58 -8.20
CA TRP A 387 18.97 26.45 -7.80
C TRP A 387 19.16 26.41 -6.27
N GLN A 388 18.27 27.05 -5.51
CA GLN A 388 18.25 27.03 -4.05
C GLN A 388 17.92 25.66 -3.45
N ARG A 389 17.35 24.73 -4.23
CA ARG A 389 17.21 23.35 -3.77
C ARG A 389 18.60 22.76 -3.66
N PRO A 390 19.04 22.32 -2.46
CA PRO A 390 20.33 21.68 -2.32
C PRO A 390 20.43 20.55 -3.34
N SER A 391 21.48 20.56 -4.16
CA SER A 391 21.84 19.33 -4.86
C SER A 391 22.03 18.25 -3.80
N ALA A 392 21.66 17.01 -4.10
CA ALA A 392 21.80 15.88 -3.18
C ALA A 392 23.25 15.64 -2.67
N GLU A 393 24.23 16.45 -3.10
CA GLU A 393 25.66 16.32 -2.81
C GLU A 393 26.24 17.40 -1.85
N GLN A 394 25.46 18.30 -1.24
CA GLN A 394 26.01 19.26 -0.25
C GLN A 394 25.93 18.76 1.21
N MET A 395 27.11 18.36 1.70
CA MET A 395 27.65 18.23 3.08
C MET A 395 26.74 17.75 4.21
N ASP A 396 27.04 16.55 4.73
CA ASP A 396 26.41 15.90 5.89
C ASP A 396 26.27 16.81 7.12
N ALA A 397 27.19 17.75 7.35
CA ALA A 397 27.15 18.64 8.50
C ALA A 397 26.02 19.70 8.42
N ASP A 398 25.72 20.24 7.24
CA ASP A 398 24.67 21.24 7.08
C ASP A 398 23.29 20.59 7.08
N ARG A 399 23.18 19.38 6.50
CA ARG A 399 21.97 18.55 6.64
C ARG A 399 21.68 18.23 8.10
N LEU A 400 22.71 17.81 8.84
CA LEU A 400 22.60 17.52 10.25
C LEU A 400 22.16 18.76 11.04
N ARG A 401 22.74 19.95 10.78
CA ARG A 401 22.29 21.20 11.44
C ARG A 401 20.82 21.52 11.17
N THR A 402 20.35 21.40 9.93
CA THR A 402 18.95 21.65 9.58
C THR A 402 18.01 20.65 10.24
N ALA A 403 18.38 19.35 10.26
CA ALA A 403 17.62 18.33 10.97
C ALA A 403 17.53 18.67 12.47
N LEU A 404 18.64 19.05 13.10
CA LEU A 404 18.65 19.48 14.51
C LEU A 404 17.79 20.74 14.74
N ASP A 405 17.81 21.72 13.84
CA ASP A 405 16.98 22.93 13.95
C ASP A 405 15.48 22.61 13.90
N ARG A 406 15.09 21.66 13.04
CA ARG A 406 13.72 21.17 12.91
C ARG A 406 13.25 20.41 14.14
N GLU A 407 14.04 19.44 14.56
CA GLU A 407 13.67 18.61 15.69
C GLU A 407 13.68 19.40 17.00
N PHE A 408 14.60 20.36 17.13
CA PHE A 408 14.58 21.27 18.28
C PHE A 408 13.34 22.17 18.29
N PHE A 409 12.83 22.58 17.12
CA PHE A 409 11.56 23.30 17.05
C PHE A 409 10.42 22.47 17.63
N TYR A 410 10.24 21.23 17.17
CA TYR A 410 9.20 20.34 17.72
C TYR A 410 9.39 20.07 19.22
N TYR A 411 10.63 19.79 19.64
CA TYR A 411 10.97 19.64 21.05
C TYR A 411 10.58 20.86 21.90
N ALA A 412 10.90 22.06 21.43
CA ALA A 412 10.58 23.29 22.15
C ALA A 412 9.07 23.58 22.18
N MET A 413 8.35 23.30 21.09
CA MET A 413 6.89 23.47 21.03
C MET A 413 6.18 22.49 21.96
N LEU A 414 6.57 21.21 21.97
CA LEU A 414 6.04 20.21 22.90
C LEU A 414 6.30 20.61 24.36
N ARG A 415 7.51 21.09 24.68
CA ARG A 415 7.82 21.59 26.04
C ARG A 415 6.99 22.80 26.48
N LEU A 416 6.53 23.63 25.55
CA LEU A 416 5.65 24.75 25.88
C LEU A 416 4.24 24.28 26.21
N GLU A 417 3.76 23.23 25.55
CA GLU A 417 2.43 22.65 25.77
C GLU A 417 2.40 21.71 26.99
N ALA A 418 3.47 20.94 27.18
CA ALA A 418 3.64 19.97 28.26
C ALA A 418 5.08 20.04 28.84
N PRO A 419 5.32 20.88 29.87
CA PRO A 419 6.67 21.10 30.43
C PRO A 419 7.36 19.83 30.97
N ASP A 420 6.57 18.81 31.31
CA ASP A 420 6.98 17.56 31.95
C ASP A 420 7.05 16.36 30.98
N GLU A 421 6.57 16.48 29.74
CA GLU A 421 6.62 15.42 28.70
C GLU A 421 7.51 15.89 27.55
N ALA A 422 8.80 15.56 27.58
CA ALA A 422 9.73 16.02 26.54
C ALA A 422 10.93 15.10 26.38
N ASP A 423 10.68 13.81 26.23
CA ASP A 423 11.66 12.94 25.59
C ASP A 423 11.49 13.06 24.08
N VAL A 424 12.62 13.12 23.36
CA VAL A 424 12.65 13.37 21.91
C VAL A 424 12.23 12.11 21.14
N TYR A 425 12.56 10.94 21.68
CA TYR A 425 12.17 9.59 21.29
C TYR A 425 12.39 8.66 22.51
N ASP A 426 11.79 7.47 22.53
CA ASP A 426 12.05 6.46 23.56
C ASP A 426 13.43 5.79 23.32
N VAL A 427 14.38 6.04 24.22
CA VAL A 427 15.75 5.51 24.12
C VAL A 427 15.79 3.99 24.24
N ASP A 428 14.79 3.38 24.87
CA ASP A 428 14.67 1.94 25.03
C ASP A 428 13.94 1.26 23.85
N ASP A 429 13.32 2.04 22.95
CA ASP A 429 12.67 1.55 21.72
C ASP A 429 13.56 1.78 20.48
N ALA A 430 14.17 0.70 19.99
CA ALA A 430 15.04 0.78 18.83
C ALA A 430 14.30 1.20 17.53
N GLU A 431 13.00 0.94 17.40
CA GLU A 431 12.22 1.35 16.23
C GLU A 431 11.97 2.86 16.26
N ASP A 432 11.63 3.41 17.43
CA ASP A 432 11.43 4.86 17.63
C ASP A 432 12.74 5.66 17.44
N VAL A 433 13.87 5.10 17.90
CA VAL A 433 15.21 5.69 17.64
C VAL A 433 15.53 5.72 16.14
N GLU A 434 15.29 4.63 15.41
CA GLU A 434 15.55 4.59 13.96
C GLU A 434 14.59 5.50 13.19
N GLU A 435 13.29 5.48 13.53
CA GLU A 435 12.28 6.32 12.91
C GLU A 435 12.58 7.82 13.10
N TRP A 436 12.95 8.25 14.31
CA TRP A 436 13.26 9.66 14.58
C TRP A 436 14.47 10.16 13.78
N TRP A 437 15.55 9.38 13.74
CA TRP A 437 16.77 9.74 13.01
C TRP A 437 16.62 9.65 11.48
N ASP A 438 15.69 8.82 10.98
CA ASP A 438 15.34 8.74 9.55
C ASP A 438 14.35 9.86 9.13
N LEU A 439 13.34 10.19 9.96
CA LEU A 439 12.34 11.23 9.69
C LEU A 439 12.94 12.65 9.68
N GLY A 440 13.93 12.92 10.53
CA GLY A 440 14.64 14.20 10.56
C GLY A 440 15.39 14.51 9.25
N ALA A 441 15.71 13.49 8.44
CA ALA A 441 16.42 13.64 7.17
C ALA A 441 15.48 13.84 5.96
N ASP A 442 14.26 13.31 5.99
CA ASP A 442 13.33 13.26 4.85
C ASP A 442 11.97 13.96 5.07
N GLY A 443 11.76 14.58 6.24
CA GLY A 443 10.48 15.21 6.57
C GLY A 443 10.05 16.35 5.63
N ALA A 444 8.73 16.55 5.48
CA ALA A 444 8.17 17.66 4.70
C ALA A 444 8.68 19.02 5.23
N PRO A 445 8.98 20.01 4.37
CA PRO A 445 9.50 21.29 4.86
C PRO A 445 8.52 21.93 5.85
N GLY A 446 9.06 22.39 6.98
CA GLY A 446 8.36 23.14 8.01
C GLY A 446 7.70 24.38 7.43
N HIS A 447 6.58 24.78 8.02
CA HIS A 447 5.85 25.96 7.60
C HIS A 447 6.71 27.22 7.86
N PRO A 448 6.66 28.25 6.99
CA PRO A 448 7.43 29.49 7.21
C PRO A 448 7.12 30.22 8.51
N ASP A 449 5.96 29.93 9.12
CA ASP A 449 5.52 30.47 10.40
C ASP A 449 5.92 29.56 11.61
N ASP A 450 6.60 28.44 11.37
CA ASP A 450 7.11 27.54 12.43
C ASP A 450 8.38 28.13 13.07
N VAL A 451 8.22 29.19 13.86
CA VAL A 451 9.32 29.86 14.57
C VAL A 451 9.30 29.56 16.07
N LEU A 452 10.49 29.45 16.66
CA LEU A 452 10.64 29.30 18.10
C LEU A 452 10.11 30.55 18.85
N PRO A 453 9.80 30.44 20.16
CA PRO A 453 9.54 31.59 21.01
C PRO A 453 10.71 32.59 21.05
N PRO A 454 10.51 33.82 21.53
CA PRO A 454 11.60 34.74 21.84
C PRO A 454 12.66 34.14 22.78
N GLU A 455 13.91 34.57 22.63
CA GLU A 455 15.02 34.13 23.50
C GLU A 455 14.78 34.45 24.99
N ASP A 456 13.96 35.46 25.29
CA ASP A 456 13.50 35.83 26.62
C ASP A 456 12.11 35.28 26.96
N GLY A 457 11.40 34.70 25.99
CA GLY A 457 10.07 34.11 26.16
C GLY A 457 10.08 32.68 26.72
N ALA A 458 11.22 32.00 26.67
CA ALA A 458 11.41 30.65 27.21
C ALA A 458 12.90 30.42 27.55
N PRO A 459 13.25 29.45 28.40
CA PRO A 459 14.63 29.12 28.73
C PRO A 459 15.32 28.32 27.59
N LEU A 460 15.31 28.86 26.36
CA LEU A 460 15.77 28.18 25.14
C LEU A 460 17.25 27.75 25.23
N ASP A 461 18.11 28.56 25.84
CA ASP A 461 19.53 28.19 26.05
C ASP A 461 19.70 26.98 27.00
N LEU A 462 18.76 26.74 27.92
CA LEU A 462 18.74 25.53 28.74
C LEU A 462 18.21 24.35 27.92
N TRP A 463 17.13 24.54 27.18
CA TRP A 463 16.51 23.51 26.34
C TRP A 463 17.43 23.02 25.22
N ARG A 464 18.18 23.92 24.56
CA ARG A 464 19.20 23.56 23.56
C ARG A 464 20.25 22.62 24.14
N ARG A 465 20.70 22.87 25.38
CA ARG A 465 21.67 22.02 26.07
C ARG A 465 21.07 20.66 26.41
N HIS A 466 19.87 20.63 26.98
CA HIS A 466 19.18 19.36 27.27
C HIS A 466 18.94 18.53 26.01
N PHE A 467 18.51 19.17 24.92
CA PHE A 467 18.30 18.53 23.63
C PHE A 467 19.60 17.92 23.10
N LEU A 468 20.70 18.68 23.06
CA LEU A 468 22.00 18.15 22.64
C LEU A 468 22.51 17.05 23.57
N ASP A 469 22.39 17.21 24.90
CA ASP A 469 22.84 16.22 25.87
C ASP A 469 22.10 14.88 25.68
N PHE A 470 20.80 14.93 25.38
CA PHE A 470 19.97 13.76 25.11
C PHE A 470 20.41 13.00 23.85
N ILE A 471 20.56 13.71 22.72
CA ILE A 471 20.85 13.07 21.42
C ILE A 471 22.34 12.77 21.18
N THR A 472 23.26 13.31 22.00
CA THR A 472 24.71 13.26 21.72
C THR A 472 25.27 11.86 21.57
N ALA A 473 24.86 10.91 22.41
CA ALA A 473 25.38 9.54 22.33
C ALA A 473 25.08 8.91 20.95
N GLU A 474 23.88 9.15 20.44
CA GLU A 474 23.41 8.60 19.17
C GLU A 474 23.94 9.39 17.97
N GLY A 475 24.03 10.72 18.10
CA GLY A 475 24.65 11.59 17.10
C GLY A 475 26.13 11.25 16.86
N GLN A 476 26.90 10.95 17.90
CA GLN A 476 28.29 10.48 17.78
C GLN A 476 28.39 9.11 17.10
N ARG A 477 27.41 8.22 17.34
CA ARG A 477 27.36 6.89 16.73
C ARG A 477 27.09 6.98 15.22
N ARG A 478 26.14 7.82 14.81
CA ARG A 478 25.67 7.91 13.41
C ARG A 478 26.51 8.86 12.55
N HIS A 479 27.03 9.94 13.13
CA HIS A 479 27.77 10.99 12.41
C HIS A 479 29.16 11.23 13.02
N PRO A 480 30.03 10.20 13.13
CA PRO A 480 31.29 10.29 13.86
C PRO A 480 32.24 11.36 13.32
N ASP A 481 32.18 11.66 12.01
CA ASP A 481 33.10 12.59 11.34
C ASP A 481 32.66 14.06 11.45
N SER A 482 31.38 14.33 11.75
CA SER A 482 30.81 15.69 11.73
C SER A 482 30.15 16.11 13.04
N TRP A 483 29.81 15.17 13.92
CA TRP A 483 29.02 15.43 15.13
C TRP A 483 29.63 16.50 16.03
N ASP A 484 30.91 16.35 16.40
CA ASP A 484 31.54 17.29 17.34
C ASP A 484 31.57 18.73 16.80
N ALA A 485 31.87 18.90 15.50
CA ALA A 485 31.87 20.21 14.85
C ALA A 485 30.45 20.82 14.77
N VAL A 486 29.44 20.00 14.50
CA VAL A 486 28.03 20.44 14.49
C VAL A 486 27.58 20.80 15.90
N ARG A 487 27.75 19.91 16.88
CA ARG A 487 27.38 20.13 18.29
C ARG A 487 27.95 21.44 18.83
N ASP A 488 29.25 21.69 18.61
CA ASP A 488 29.95 22.85 19.18
C ASP A 488 29.51 24.18 18.58
N SER A 489 28.97 24.17 17.35
CA SER A 489 28.51 25.36 16.64
C SER A 489 26.99 25.52 16.63
N TRP A 490 26.22 24.45 16.86
CA TRP A 490 24.78 24.41 16.64
C TRP A 490 24.01 25.33 17.59
N ILE A 491 24.36 25.44 18.87
CA ILE A 491 23.66 26.34 19.80
C ILE A 491 23.73 27.80 19.32
N ALA A 492 24.91 28.25 18.93
CA ALA A 492 25.12 29.62 18.45
C ALA A 492 24.38 29.84 17.12
N HIS A 493 24.42 28.85 16.24
CA HIS A 493 23.67 28.81 14.99
C HIS A 493 22.16 28.91 15.24
N ASN A 494 21.57 27.98 16.00
CA ASN A 494 20.14 27.94 16.32
C ASN A 494 19.67 29.23 17.02
N ARG A 495 20.47 29.78 17.93
CA ARG A 495 20.18 31.07 18.59
C ARG A 495 20.16 32.24 17.59
N LEU A 496 21.15 32.32 16.71
CA LEU A 496 21.17 33.36 15.66
C LEU A 496 19.94 33.24 14.77
N ARG A 497 19.55 32.02 14.39
CA ARG A 497 18.35 31.75 13.60
C ARG A 497 17.08 32.20 14.33
N ASN A 498 16.97 31.92 15.62
CA ASN A 498 15.83 32.35 16.40
C ASN A 498 15.75 33.89 16.53
N LEU A 499 16.88 34.56 16.77
CA LEU A 499 16.95 36.03 16.77
C LEU A 499 16.53 36.65 15.43
N GLN A 500 16.81 35.96 14.32
CA GLN A 500 16.38 36.36 12.98
C GLN A 500 14.94 35.91 12.62
N ARG A 501 14.24 35.25 13.55
CA ARG A 501 12.91 34.66 13.34
C ARG A 501 12.86 33.74 12.12
N LEU A 502 13.86 32.87 12.04
CA LEU A 502 13.90 31.81 11.04
C LEU A 502 13.05 30.62 11.48
N SER A 503 12.27 30.08 10.53
CA SER A 503 11.68 28.75 10.72
C SER A 503 12.78 27.68 10.65
N ALA A 504 12.47 26.46 11.07
CA ALA A 504 13.39 25.32 11.04
C ALA A 504 14.18 25.16 9.73
N ASP A 505 13.52 25.35 8.58
CA ASP A 505 14.15 25.25 7.24
C ASP A 505 14.54 26.61 6.63
N GLY A 506 14.28 27.69 7.36
CA GLY A 506 14.53 29.04 6.88
C GLY A 506 16.02 29.33 6.75
N ASP A 507 16.48 29.84 5.62
CA ASP A 507 17.89 30.19 5.48
C ASP A 507 18.28 31.49 6.20
N PRO A 508 19.46 31.57 6.83
CA PRO A 508 20.06 32.81 7.29
C PRO A 508 20.24 33.82 6.16
N ILE A 509 20.19 35.10 6.53
CA ILE A 509 20.31 36.21 5.59
C ILE A 509 21.64 36.20 4.82
N GLU A 510 22.72 35.79 5.48
CA GLU A 510 24.06 35.72 4.92
C GLU A 510 24.15 34.65 3.84
N ASP A 511 23.62 33.47 4.13
CA ASP A 511 23.58 32.33 3.21
C ASP A 511 22.77 32.67 1.97
N LEU A 512 21.60 33.32 2.14
CA LEU A 512 20.78 33.78 1.01
C LEU A 512 21.55 34.74 0.10
N ALA A 513 22.33 35.65 0.69
CA ALA A 513 23.10 36.67 -0.04
C ALA A 513 24.31 36.07 -0.76
N VAL A 514 25.04 35.17 -0.10
CA VAL A 514 26.15 34.42 -0.68
C VAL A 514 25.63 33.57 -1.84
N ARG A 515 24.52 32.87 -1.64
CA ARG A 515 23.87 32.04 -2.64
C ARG A 515 23.39 32.85 -3.84
N ALA A 516 22.68 33.95 -3.62
CA ALA A 516 22.31 34.86 -4.70
C ALA A 516 23.55 35.35 -5.46
N SER A 517 24.62 35.73 -4.77
CA SER A 517 25.85 36.19 -5.40
C SER A 517 26.55 35.08 -6.20
N LYS A 518 26.61 33.86 -5.69
CA LYS A 518 27.15 32.67 -6.40
C LYS A 518 26.32 32.34 -7.63
N PHE A 519 25.00 32.29 -7.50
CA PHE A 519 24.07 32.08 -8.61
C PHE A 519 24.26 33.10 -9.73
N LEU A 520 24.37 34.38 -9.38
CA LEU A 520 24.60 35.45 -10.35
C LEU A 520 25.97 35.33 -11.04
N ALA A 521 26.99 34.83 -10.34
CA ALA A 521 28.29 34.51 -10.91
C ALA A 521 28.23 33.30 -11.86
N THR A 522 27.47 32.25 -11.51
CA THR A 522 27.27 31.04 -12.33
C THR A 522 26.44 31.32 -13.59
N ILE A 523 25.36 32.10 -13.49
CA ILE A 523 24.58 32.54 -14.67
C ILE A 523 25.42 33.37 -15.63
N ALA A 524 26.42 34.12 -15.13
CA ALA A 524 27.34 34.84 -16.01
C ALA A 524 28.23 33.92 -16.85
N SER A 525 28.47 32.67 -16.42
CA SER A 525 29.38 31.73 -17.09
C SER A 525 28.71 30.65 -17.95
N GLU A 526 27.43 30.33 -17.74
CA GLU A 526 26.82 29.11 -18.30
C GLU A 526 25.84 29.29 -19.48
N VAL A 527 25.47 30.52 -19.86
CA VAL A 527 24.35 30.71 -20.82
C VAL A 527 24.79 31.39 -22.11
N ASP A 528 25.02 30.58 -23.14
CA ASP A 528 24.94 30.97 -24.55
C ASP A 528 23.64 30.35 -25.13
N LEU A 529 22.88 31.12 -25.94
CA LEU A 529 21.57 30.81 -26.61
C LEU A 529 20.25 31.46 -26.05
N GLN A 530 20.20 32.81 -25.98
CA GLN A 530 19.03 33.77 -26.01
C GLN A 530 17.86 33.74 -24.97
N PRO A 531 17.11 34.86 -24.75
CA PRO A 531 17.38 36.29 -24.95
C PRO A 531 17.65 37.05 -23.63
N ARG A 532 18.59 38.02 -23.69
CA ARG A 532 18.97 39.04 -22.68
C ARG A 532 19.27 38.52 -21.26
N ALA A 533 20.52 38.09 -21.08
CA ALA A 533 21.11 37.96 -19.77
C ALA A 533 21.02 39.30 -19.00
N ALA A 534 20.55 39.24 -17.75
CA ALA A 534 20.45 40.41 -16.88
C ALA A 534 21.81 41.12 -16.74
N THR A 535 21.83 42.44 -16.75
CA THR A 535 23.02 43.24 -16.44
C THR A 535 23.45 43.05 -14.98
N VAL A 536 24.69 43.38 -14.63
CA VAL A 536 25.17 43.34 -13.22
C VAL A 536 24.27 44.20 -12.32
N GLU A 537 23.89 45.38 -12.79
CA GLU A 537 23.03 46.31 -12.05
C GLU A 537 21.60 45.76 -11.82
N GLU A 538 20.99 45.15 -12.84
CA GLU A 538 19.67 44.49 -12.70
C GLU A 538 19.74 43.32 -11.72
N ARG A 539 20.81 42.53 -11.75
CA ARG A 539 21.04 41.41 -10.83
C ARG A 539 21.25 41.88 -9.39
N GLU A 540 22.02 42.95 -9.18
CA GLU A 540 22.23 43.54 -7.85
C GLU A 540 20.96 44.18 -7.29
N THR A 541 20.17 44.82 -8.15
CA THR A 541 18.86 45.38 -7.81
C THR A 541 17.88 44.28 -7.41
N TRP A 542 17.83 43.20 -8.18
CA TRP A 542 17.04 42.01 -7.89
C TRP A 542 17.49 41.31 -6.59
N ARG A 543 18.79 41.15 -6.38
CA ARG A 543 19.39 40.59 -5.15
C ARG A 543 18.96 41.43 -3.94
N THR A 544 19.14 42.74 -4.01
CA THR A 544 18.71 43.68 -2.96
C THR A 544 17.21 43.57 -2.70
N ALA A 545 16.40 43.52 -3.76
CA ALA A 545 14.95 43.35 -3.65
C ALA A 545 14.54 42.07 -2.92
N LYS A 546 15.19 40.96 -3.23
CA LYS A 546 14.95 39.67 -2.58
C LYS A 546 15.27 39.73 -1.10
N LEU A 547 16.42 40.30 -0.75
CA LEU A 547 16.83 40.49 0.63
C LEU A 547 15.85 41.39 1.39
N MET A 548 15.40 42.50 0.80
CA MET A 548 14.39 43.37 1.43
C MET A 548 13.04 42.67 1.59
N ARG A 549 12.59 41.87 0.61
CA ARG A 549 11.34 41.11 0.71
C ARG A 549 11.43 40.02 1.77
N TRP A 550 12.57 39.34 1.84
CA TRP A 550 12.87 38.37 2.88
C TRP A 550 12.90 39.05 4.26
N LEU A 551 13.57 40.19 4.40
CA LEU A 551 13.57 41.00 5.62
C LEU A 551 12.17 41.42 6.03
N ASN A 552 11.32 41.85 5.08
CA ASN A 552 9.92 42.14 5.35
C ASN A 552 9.16 40.89 5.83
N ALA A 553 9.41 39.71 5.25
CA ALA A 553 8.76 38.49 5.69
C ALA A 553 9.19 38.11 7.12
N ARG A 554 10.49 38.21 7.44
CA ARG A 554 11.02 37.96 8.78
C ARG A 554 10.57 38.97 9.80
N PHE A 555 10.55 40.25 9.44
CA PHE A 555 9.99 41.29 10.28
C PHE A 555 8.50 41.09 10.51
N ASN A 556 7.74 40.68 9.50
CA ASN A 556 6.32 40.38 9.68
C ASN A 556 6.11 39.15 10.59
N ALA A 557 6.93 38.10 10.45
CA ALA A 557 6.91 36.96 11.38
C ALA A 557 7.29 37.41 12.80
N HIS A 558 8.36 38.20 12.94
CA HIS A 558 8.74 38.84 14.19
C HIS A 558 7.61 39.66 14.78
N LEU A 559 6.87 40.45 14.00
CA LEU A 559 5.73 41.21 14.50
C LEU A 559 4.55 40.32 14.92
N ARG A 560 4.34 39.17 14.27
CA ARG A 560 3.23 38.26 14.58
C ARG A 560 3.48 37.48 15.87
N HIS A 561 4.63 36.83 15.99
CA HIS A 561 4.96 36.03 17.19
C HIS A 561 5.46 36.93 18.34
N ASP A 562 6.08 38.06 17.97
CA ASP A 562 6.64 39.13 18.81
C ASP A 562 5.63 39.97 19.55
N ALA A 563 4.40 39.91 19.04
CA ALA A 563 3.45 40.99 19.16
C ALA A 563 3.19 41.33 20.63
N ALA A 564 3.14 40.32 21.49
CA ALA A 564 2.96 40.45 22.94
C ALA A 564 4.11 41.16 23.66
N TYR A 565 5.33 41.06 23.14
CA TYR A 565 6.56 41.55 23.77
C TYR A 565 7.02 42.92 23.23
N LEU A 566 6.30 43.48 22.25
CA LEU A 566 6.55 44.84 21.78
C LEU A 566 6.32 45.85 22.92
N PRO A 567 7.22 46.83 23.10
CA PRO A 567 7.13 47.80 24.20
C PRO A 567 5.88 48.69 24.04
N ARG A 568 4.94 48.57 24.99
CA ARG A 568 3.68 49.34 25.05
C ARG A 568 3.43 49.89 26.46
N SER A 569 2.53 50.86 26.57
CA SER A 569 2.06 51.29 27.88
C SER A 569 1.26 50.16 28.55
N ALA A 570 1.26 50.13 29.89
CA ALA A 570 0.52 49.10 30.63
C ALA A 570 -0.99 49.05 30.29
N PRO A 571 -1.71 50.18 30.07
CA PRO A 571 -3.09 50.15 29.59
C PRO A 571 -3.24 49.47 28.21
N GLU A 572 -2.36 49.77 27.25
CA GLU A 572 -2.40 49.20 25.91
C GLU A 572 -2.14 47.69 25.89
N THR A 573 -1.21 47.21 26.73
CA THR A 573 -0.96 45.78 26.88
C THR A 573 -2.20 45.05 27.41
N VAL A 574 -2.87 45.60 28.42
CA VAL A 574 -4.09 45.00 28.98
C VAL A 574 -5.24 45.05 27.96
N MET A 575 -5.39 46.15 27.21
CA MET A 575 -6.41 46.23 26.14
C MET A 575 -6.16 45.17 25.06
N ALA A 576 -4.92 44.99 24.60
CA ALA A 576 -4.58 43.98 23.60
C ALA A 576 -4.80 42.53 24.10
N VAL A 577 -4.52 42.24 25.38
CA VAL A 577 -4.87 40.96 26.02
C VAL A 577 -6.39 40.73 25.97
N LEU A 578 -7.18 41.72 26.36
CA LEU A 578 -8.64 41.64 26.31
C LEU A 578 -9.16 41.44 24.87
N ASP A 579 -8.56 42.12 23.88
CA ASP A 579 -8.92 41.96 22.47
C ASP A 579 -8.64 40.56 21.93
N ALA A 580 -7.52 39.97 22.32
CA ALA A 580 -7.15 38.61 21.93
C ALA A 580 -8.06 37.58 22.59
N ARG A 581 -8.33 37.72 23.89
CA ARG A 581 -9.24 36.83 24.63
C ARG A 581 -10.69 36.95 24.16
N PHE A 582 -11.14 38.16 23.82
CA PHE A 582 -12.46 38.35 23.22
C PHE A 582 -12.59 37.64 21.87
N LEU A 583 -11.53 37.61 21.05
CA LEU A 583 -11.54 36.87 19.78
C LEU A 583 -11.51 35.35 19.98
N ALA A 584 -10.72 34.86 20.94
CA ALA A 584 -10.62 33.43 21.22
C ALA A 584 -11.89 32.85 21.88
N TYR A 585 -12.54 33.62 22.76
CA TYR A 585 -13.69 33.21 23.57
C TYR A 585 -14.99 33.93 23.20
N GLY A 586 -15.07 34.46 21.98
CA GLY A 586 -16.13 35.36 21.52
C GLY A 586 -17.55 34.77 21.53
N PRO A 587 -18.55 35.52 21.03
CA PRO A 587 -19.98 35.19 21.13
C PRO A 587 -20.42 33.89 20.43
N HIS A 588 -19.51 33.19 19.75
CA HIS A 588 -19.73 31.90 19.10
C HIS A 588 -19.31 30.71 19.97
N HIS A 589 -18.75 30.94 21.16
CA HIS A 589 -18.45 29.87 22.11
C HIS A 589 -19.76 29.31 22.68
N ALA A 590 -19.94 27.98 22.64
CA ALA A 590 -21.22 27.31 22.92
C ALA A 590 -21.79 27.58 24.33
N GLU A 591 -20.94 28.02 25.28
CA GLU A 591 -21.29 28.27 26.69
C GLU A 591 -21.43 29.78 27.03
N GLY A 592 -21.15 30.68 26.08
CA GLY A 592 -21.17 32.13 26.28
C GLY A 592 -20.12 32.63 27.30
N PHE A 593 -20.21 33.90 27.69
CA PHE A 593 -19.25 34.54 28.61
C PHE A 593 -19.36 34.09 30.08
N ALA A 594 -20.29 33.18 30.41
CA ALA A 594 -20.49 32.69 31.77
C ALA A 594 -19.36 31.76 32.26
N ALA A 595 -18.72 31.03 31.35
CA ALA A 595 -17.58 30.15 31.67
C ALA A 595 -16.28 30.92 31.96
N LEU A 596 -16.18 32.20 31.54
CA LEU A 596 -14.97 33.02 31.70
C LEU A 596 -14.67 33.40 33.15
N ALA A 597 -15.65 33.37 34.06
CA ALA A 597 -15.46 33.78 35.45
C ALA A 597 -14.50 32.88 36.24
N ASP A 598 -14.36 31.61 35.83
CA ASP A 598 -13.41 30.67 36.44
C ASP A 598 -12.10 30.56 35.65
N GLU A 599 -12.14 30.57 34.32
CA GLU A 599 -10.93 30.56 33.48
C GLU A 599 -10.10 31.85 33.60
N GLY A 600 -10.75 33.00 33.73
CA GLY A 600 -10.11 34.31 33.86
C GLY A 600 -9.24 34.46 35.11
N LYS A 601 -9.32 33.54 36.07
CA LYS A 601 -8.51 33.57 37.30
C LYS A 601 -7.09 33.04 37.09
N GLY A 602 -6.83 32.29 36.01
CA GLY A 602 -5.51 31.74 35.70
C GLY A 602 -4.48 32.83 35.39
N ASP A 603 -3.23 32.64 35.80
CA ASP A 603 -2.15 33.60 35.52
C ASP A 603 -1.89 33.73 34.01
N ASP A 604 -1.95 32.62 33.29
CA ASP A 604 -1.79 32.57 31.83
C ASP A 604 -2.91 33.31 31.09
N TRP A 605 -4.09 33.50 31.70
CA TRP A 605 -5.20 34.20 31.03
C TRP A 605 -4.85 35.66 30.74
N TRP A 606 -4.16 36.31 31.69
CA TRP A 606 -3.75 37.72 31.64
C TRP A 606 -2.35 37.94 31.10
N ASP A 607 -1.59 36.87 30.86
CA ASP A 607 -0.27 36.95 30.25
C ASP A 607 -0.37 37.35 28.77
N ALA A 608 0.37 38.38 28.38
CA ALA A 608 0.33 38.92 27.01
C ALA A 608 0.77 37.89 25.98
N ALA A 609 1.76 37.06 26.31
CA ALA A 609 2.28 36.06 25.39
C ALA A 609 1.31 34.88 25.24
N ALA A 610 0.71 34.41 26.33
CA ALA A 610 -0.34 33.40 26.30
C ALA A 610 -1.60 33.88 25.56
N ALA A 611 -1.97 35.15 25.72
CA ALA A 611 -3.08 35.75 24.97
C ALA A 611 -2.77 35.83 23.46
N ALA A 612 -1.55 36.24 23.08
CA ALA A 612 -1.13 36.24 21.68
C ALA A 612 -1.08 34.82 21.07
N ARG A 613 -0.57 33.82 21.80
CA ARG A 613 -0.58 32.41 21.37
C ARG A 613 -2.00 31.86 21.16
N SER A 614 -2.98 32.31 21.95
CA SER A 614 -4.38 31.89 21.74
C SER A 614 -5.00 32.34 20.40
N LEU A 615 -4.32 33.22 19.67
CA LEU A 615 -4.70 33.61 18.30
C LEU A 615 -4.14 32.64 17.24
N GLU A 616 -3.16 31.79 17.57
CA GLU A 616 -2.61 30.79 16.64
C GLU A 616 -3.62 29.65 16.43
N GLY A 617 -3.97 29.36 15.17
CA GLY A 617 -5.00 28.37 14.81
C GLY A 617 -6.44 28.85 14.91
N ALA A 618 -6.70 30.02 15.53
CA ALA A 618 -7.98 30.68 15.44
C ALA A 618 -8.17 31.20 14.02
N SER A 619 -8.99 30.50 13.22
CA SER A 619 -9.44 31.04 11.94
C SER A 619 -10.13 32.37 12.23
N PHE A 620 -9.54 33.49 11.80
CA PHE A 620 -10.17 34.80 11.91
C PHE A 620 -11.61 34.64 11.39
N PRO A 621 -12.63 34.79 12.26
CA PRO A 621 -13.97 34.84 11.74
C PRO A 621 -13.97 35.99 10.73
N PHE A 622 -14.45 35.70 9.53
CA PHE A 622 -14.76 36.74 8.56
C PHE A 622 -15.48 37.87 9.29
N PRO A 623 -15.25 39.15 8.94
CA PRO A 623 -16.07 40.22 9.48
C PRO A 623 -17.54 39.79 9.35
N PRO A 624 -18.35 39.93 10.41
CA PRO A 624 -19.73 39.46 10.37
C PRO A 624 -20.41 40.04 9.13
N GLY A 625 -21.31 39.25 8.55
CA GLY A 625 -22.07 39.69 7.38
C GLY A 625 -22.73 41.05 7.66
N PRO A 626 -23.01 41.86 6.62
CA PRO A 626 -23.48 43.25 6.74
C PRO A 626 -24.80 43.46 7.52
N ASP A 627 -25.38 42.40 8.09
CA ASP A 627 -26.69 42.36 8.74
C ASP A 627 -26.65 42.19 10.28
N GLU A 628 -25.48 42.18 10.94
CA GLU A 628 -25.43 42.18 12.41
C GLU A 628 -25.66 43.59 13.01
N ASP A 629 -26.76 43.73 13.75
CA ASP A 629 -27.15 44.94 14.47
C ASP A 629 -26.00 45.44 15.38
N ALA A 630 -25.63 46.72 15.24
CA ALA A 630 -24.58 47.35 16.04
C ALA A 630 -24.85 47.25 17.55
N ASP A 631 -26.13 47.30 17.95
CA ASP A 631 -26.57 47.20 19.35
C ASP A 631 -26.29 45.83 19.97
N VAL A 632 -26.38 44.74 19.18
CA VAL A 632 -26.10 43.38 19.65
C VAL A 632 -24.59 43.18 19.85
N ARG A 633 -23.77 43.81 19.01
CA ARG A 633 -22.30 43.79 19.12
C ARG A 633 -21.80 44.55 20.35
N GLU A 634 -22.33 45.75 20.60
CA GLU A 634 -21.95 46.53 21.78
C GLU A 634 -22.40 45.86 23.09
N GLN A 635 -23.53 45.15 23.09
CA GLN A 635 -23.96 44.33 24.23
C GLN A 635 -22.99 43.17 24.49
N GLY A 636 -22.44 42.54 23.44
CA GLY A 636 -21.42 41.50 23.55
C GLY A 636 -20.11 42.01 24.19
N TRP A 637 -19.64 43.20 23.77
CA TRP A 637 -18.46 43.84 24.36
C TRP A 637 -18.67 44.18 25.84
N ALA A 638 -19.83 44.74 26.18
CA ALA A 638 -20.16 45.09 27.56
C ALA A 638 -20.28 43.84 28.46
N ALA A 639 -20.87 42.75 27.95
CA ALA A 639 -21.00 41.49 28.67
C ALA A 639 -19.63 40.83 28.92
N PHE A 640 -18.72 40.88 27.94
CA PHE A 640 -17.35 40.39 28.10
C PHE A 640 -16.57 41.17 29.17
N LEU A 641 -16.55 42.52 29.07
CA LEU A 641 -15.89 43.35 30.09
C LEU A 641 -16.45 43.11 31.49
N ALA A 642 -17.78 42.96 31.62
CA ALA A 642 -18.41 42.67 32.89
C ALA A 642 -17.98 41.31 33.48
N ALA A 643 -17.73 40.30 32.64
CA ALA A 643 -17.31 38.97 33.08
C ALA A 643 -15.88 38.96 33.66
N VAL A 644 -15.02 39.89 33.23
CA VAL A 644 -13.60 39.95 33.63
C VAL A 644 -13.28 41.13 34.56
N GLU A 645 -14.27 41.95 34.91
CA GLU A 645 -14.12 43.21 35.68
C GLU A 645 -13.44 43.00 37.03
N ASP A 646 -13.94 42.07 37.85
CA ASP A 646 -13.45 41.87 39.22
C ASP A 646 -11.97 41.43 39.22
N GLU A 647 -11.61 40.55 38.28
CA GLU A 647 -10.26 39.99 38.18
C GLU A 647 -9.28 40.97 37.52
N GLY A 648 -9.73 41.70 36.50
CA GLY A 648 -8.96 42.77 35.86
C GLY A 648 -8.64 43.91 36.83
N ALA A 649 -9.61 44.33 37.64
CA ALA A 649 -9.40 45.33 38.70
C ALA A 649 -8.42 44.84 39.78
N ARG A 650 -8.48 43.54 40.13
CA ARG A 650 -7.57 42.92 41.12
C ARG A 650 -6.12 42.87 40.62
N ARG A 651 -5.90 42.46 39.37
CA ARG A 651 -4.55 42.29 38.78
C ARG A 651 -3.94 43.59 38.27
N HIS A 652 -4.75 44.47 37.69
CA HIS A 652 -4.29 45.66 36.97
C HIS A 652 -4.85 46.97 37.54
N GLY A 653 -5.15 47.02 38.84
CA GLY A 653 -5.84 48.15 39.48
C GLY A 653 -5.23 49.55 39.27
N ALA A 654 -3.93 49.64 38.97
CA ALA A 654 -3.27 50.90 38.63
C ALA A 654 -3.68 51.49 37.27
N VAL A 655 -4.11 50.66 36.32
CA VAL A 655 -4.45 51.03 34.93
C VAL A 655 -5.87 50.64 34.53
N TRP A 656 -6.57 49.84 35.34
CA TRP A 656 -7.88 49.27 35.01
C TRP A 656 -8.96 50.32 34.71
N SER A 657 -8.98 51.44 35.44
CA SER A 657 -9.96 52.51 35.22
C SER A 657 -9.83 53.14 33.83
N GLU A 658 -8.60 53.23 33.32
CA GLU A 658 -8.31 53.72 31.97
C GLU A 658 -8.70 52.68 30.91
N VAL A 659 -8.28 51.42 31.10
CA VAL A 659 -8.65 50.28 30.24
C VAL A 659 -10.16 50.17 30.08
N ARG A 660 -10.89 50.18 31.20
CA ARG A 660 -12.36 50.09 31.23
C ARG A 660 -13.03 51.22 30.46
N ALA A 661 -12.50 52.43 30.54
CA ALA A 661 -13.06 53.60 29.86
C ALA A 661 -12.78 53.60 28.34
N GLN A 662 -11.68 52.99 27.91
CA GLN A 662 -11.18 53.11 26.54
C GLN A 662 -11.35 51.85 25.69
N TRP A 663 -11.45 50.66 26.29
CA TRP A 663 -11.39 49.38 25.56
C TRP A 663 -12.47 49.23 24.48
N VAL A 664 -13.73 49.62 24.75
CA VAL A 664 -14.82 49.52 23.76
C VAL A 664 -14.55 50.35 22.51
N GLU A 665 -14.05 51.56 22.68
CA GLU A 665 -13.69 52.45 21.57
C GLU A 665 -12.41 51.96 20.86
N HIS A 666 -11.45 51.42 21.61
CA HIS A 666 -10.25 50.78 21.07
C HIS A 666 -10.61 49.58 20.18
N ARG A 667 -11.46 48.68 20.65
CA ARG A 667 -11.97 47.51 19.94
C ARG A 667 -12.69 47.90 18.65
N ARG A 668 -13.56 48.91 18.73
CA ARG A 668 -14.29 49.45 17.57
C ARG A 668 -13.34 49.91 16.48
N ARG A 669 -12.25 50.61 16.82
CA ARG A 669 -11.23 51.05 15.85
C ARG A 669 -10.45 49.88 15.26
N LEU A 670 -10.05 48.91 16.09
CA LEU A 670 -9.36 47.71 15.60
C LEU A 670 -10.20 46.97 14.53
N GLU A 671 -11.51 46.84 14.74
CA GLU A 671 -12.41 46.22 13.76
C GLU A 671 -12.59 47.08 12.50
N GLN A 672 -12.74 48.40 12.63
CA GLN A 672 -12.86 49.32 11.48
C GLN A 672 -11.61 49.34 10.61
N ASP A 673 -10.44 49.29 11.24
CA ASP A 673 -9.15 49.31 10.56
C ASP A 673 -8.70 47.90 10.11
N ALA A 674 -9.51 46.87 10.39
CA ALA A 674 -9.18 45.46 10.15
C ALA A 674 -7.81 45.06 10.72
N ARG A 675 -7.47 45.57 11.91
CA ARG A 675 -6.19 45.31 12.60
C ARG A 675 -6.31 44.16 13.57
N ALA A 676 -5.27 43.31 13.60
CA ALA A 676 -5.16 42.26 14.60
C ALA A 676 -4.78 42.84 15.98
N PRO A 677 -5.19 42.20 17.10
CA PRO A 677 -4.66 42.51 18.42
C PRO A 677 -3.12 42.44 18.40
N PHE A 678 -2.47 43.30 19.17
CA PHE A 678 -1.00 43.45 19.22
C PHE A 678 -0.32 43.92 17.92
N ALA A 679 -1.03 44.22 16.81
CA ALA A 679 -0.39 44.78 15.62
C ALA A 679 0.10 46.23 15.86
N PRO A 680 1.39 46.56 15.61
CA PRO A 680 1.89 47.93 15.77
C PRO A 680 1.23 48.91 14.80
N ALA A 681 1.25 50.20 15.14
CA ALA A 681 0.79 51.26 14.24
C ALA A 681 1.79 51.51 13.09
N GLU A 682 1.32 52.07 11.99
CA GLU A 682 2.14 52.25 10.77
C GLU A 682 3.36 53.16 10.99
N ASP A 683 3.22 54.17 11.84
CA ASP A 683 4.26 55.11 12.23
C ASP A 683 5.29 54.52 13.22
N GLU A 684 4.97 53.42 13.89
CA GLU A 684 5.89 52.67 14.76
C GLU A 684 6.80 51.72 13.95
N LEU A 685 6.37 51.31 12.76
CA LEU A 685 7.08 50.32 11.94
C LEU A 685 8.53 50.71 11.62
N PRO A 686 8.90 51.96 11.28
CA PRO A 686 10.30 52.31 11.00
C PRO A 686 11.23 52.10 12.21
N ALA A 687 10.78 52.44 13.41
CA ALA A 687 11.55 52.26 14.64
C ALA A 687 11.69 50.76 14.99
N LEU A 688 10.59 50.01 14.86
CA LEU A 688 10.60 48.56 15.07
C LEU A 688 11.49 47.83 14.05
N ARG A 689 11.53 48.28 12.80
CA ARG A 689 12.46 47.77 11.78
C ARG A 689 13.91 48.05 12.13
N GLN A 690 14.23 49.21 12.70
CA GLN A 690 15.59 49.51 13.17
C GLN A 690 16.00 48.60 14.33
N GLN A 691 15.10 48.39 15.29
CA GLN A 691 15.34 47.48 16.42
C GLN A 691 15.54 46.04 15.93
N PHE A 692 14.68 45.57 15.03
CA PHE A 692 14.81 44.26 14.40
C PHE A 692 16.14 44.13 13.63
N ALA A 693 16.48 45.11 12.79
CA ALA A 693 17.75 45.12 12.05
C ALA A 693 18.98 45.04 12.97
N ALA A 694 18.96 45.75 14.10
CA ALA A 694 20.05 45.70 15.08
C ALA A 694 20.20 44.32 15.73
N ALA A 695 19.13 43.52 15.79
CA ALA A 695 19.14 42.17 16.35
C ALA A 695 19.64 41.09 15.37
N LEU A 696 19.70 41.36 14.06
CA LEU A 696 20.04 40.35 13.03
C LEU A 696 21.50 39.86 13.03
N GLY A 697 22.34 40.35 13.94
CA GLY A 697 23.77 40.02 14.01
C GLY A 697 24.61 40.74 12.92
N PRO A 698 25.93 40.94 13.13
CA PRO A 698 26.79 41.59 12.15
C PRO A 698 27.05 40.65 10.95
N ILE A 699 26.54 41.03 9.78
CA ILE A 699 26.70 40.26 8.54
C ILE A 699 28.01 40.63 7.87
N THR A 700 28.95 39.68 7.76
CA THR A 700 30.24 39.91 7.12
C THR A 700 30.48 38.92 5.97
N GLY A 701 30.91 39.42 4.80
CA GLY A 701 31.51 38.57 3.76
C GLY A 701 30.74 38.33 2.44
N ALA A 702 29.50 38.81 2.28
CA ALA A 702 28.67 38.41 1.12
C ALA A 702 28.76 39.30 -0.15
N GLY A 703 29.63 40.32 -0.19
CA GLY A 703 29.71 41.25 -1.34
C GLY A 703 28.42 42.05 -1.59
N VAL A 704 27.56 42.15 -0.58
CA VAL A 704 26.35 42.97 -0.52
C VAL A 704 26.62 44.12 0.45
N ASP A 705 26.27 45.35 0.04
CA ASP A 705 26.25 46.51 0.94
C ASP A 705 25.04 46.43 1.88
N TRP A 706 25.18 45.66 2.95
CA TRP A 706 24.12 45.39 3.91
C TRP A 706 23.63 46.64 4.65
N GLU A 707 24.53 47.59 4.90
CA GLU A 707 24.17 48.87 5.52
C GLU A 707 23.20 49.65 4.62
N SER A 708 23.47 49.67 3.30
CA SER A 708 22.55 50.28 2.34
C SER A 708 21.24 49.51 2.18
N VAL A 709 21.27 48.17 2.16
CA VAL A 709 20.05 47.34 2.07
C VAL A 709 19.14 47.57 3.29
N ILE A 710 19.70 47.52 4.50
CA ILE A 710 18.99 47.77 5.75
C ILE A 710 18.48 49.21 5.79
N GLY A 711 19.30 50.19 5.43
CA GLY A 711 18.92 51.60 5.38
C GLY A 711 17.73 51.85 4.44
N ARG A 712 17.75 51.26 3.23
CA ARG A 712 16.62 51.34 2.27
C ARG A 712 15.37 50.61 2.78
N TRP A 713 15.54 49.51 3.49
CA TRP A 713 14.43 48.71 4.03
C TRP A 713 13.71 49.42 5.18
N VAL A 714 14.49 50.01 6.10
CA VAL A 714 13.98 50.88 7.16
C VAL A 714 13.29 52.11 6.58
N ALA A 715 13.84 52.69 5.49
CA ALA A 715 13.23 53.82 4.78
C ALA A 715 11.99 53.45 3.93
N GLY A 716 11.59 52.18 3.88
CA GLY A 716 10.35 51.74 3.22
C GLY A 716 10.40 51.70 1.69
N VAL A 717 11.58 51.73 1.06
CA VAL A 717 11.70 51.74 -0.40
C VAL A 717 11.35 50.36 -0.97
N ARG A 718 10.30 50.28 -1.80
CA ARG A 718 10.01 49.06 -2.59
C ARG A 718 10.93 49.02 -3.81
N SER A 719 11.56 47.88 -4.03
CA SER A 719 12.37 47.61 -5.22
C SER A 719 11.49 47.25 -6.42
N ASP A 720 12.02 47.42 -7.63
CA ASP A 720 11.30 47.05 -8.87
C ASP A 720 10.96 45.55 -8.95
N ALA A 721 11.71 44.67 -8.28
CA ALA A 721 11.35 43.24 -8.22
C ALA A 721 10.14 42.96 -7.30
N ALA A 722 9.82 43.83 -6.35
CA ALA A 722 8.57 43.74 -5.58
C ALA A 722 7.34 44.09 -6.44
N ARG A 723 7.52 44.92 -7.48
CA ARG A 723 6.47 45.26 -8.46
C ARG A 723 6.13 44.10 -9.39
N VAL A 724 6.93 43.03 -9.45
CA VAL A 724 6.67 41.86 -10.31
C VAL A 724 5.29 41.25 -10.04
N ARG A 725 4.84 41.22 -8.78
CA ARG A 725 3.51 40.75 -8.38
C ARG A 725 2.37 41.68 -8.81
N ASP A 726 2.64 42.99 -8.89
CA ASP A 726 1.66 43.99 -9.34
C ASP A 726 1.33 43.84 -10.84
N PHE A 727 2.09 43.01 -11.57
CA PHE A 727 1.84 42.66 -12.97
C PHE A 727 1.43 41.18 -13.15
N ASP A 728 1.11 40.44 -12.07
CA ASP A 728 0.68 39.05 -12.17
C ASP A 728 -0.65 38.91 -12.95
N ASP A 729 -1.46 39.97 -12.99
CA ASP A 729 -2.67 40.08 -13.80
C ASP A 729 -2.39 40.13 -15.32
N LEU A 730 -1.15 40.47 -15.72
CA LEU A 730 -0.68 40.40 -17.11
C LEU A 730 -0.17 39.01 -17.51
N ILE A 731 -0.22 38.03 -16.59
CA ILE A 731 0.02 36.62 -16.87
C ILE A 731 -1.31 35.96 -17.18
N GLU A 732 -1.57 35.76 -18.48
CA GLU A 732 -2.80 35.09 -18.92
C GLU A 732 -2.56 33.57 -18.98
N ARG A 733 -3.26 32.82 -18.13
CA ARG A 733 -3.23 31.35 -18.10
C ARG A 733 -4.39 30.80 -18.92
N ARG A 734 -4.13 30.34 -20.15
CA ARG A 734 -5.15 29.72 -21.00
C ARG A 734 -5.07 28.20 -20.91
N GLN A 735 -6.19 27.60 -20.52
CA GLN A 735 -6.34 26.15 -20.58
C GLN A 735 -6.64 25.74 -22.02
N ARG A 736 -5.82 24.86 -22.58
CA ARG A 736 -6.08 24.16 -23.84
C ARG A 736 -6.00 22.64 -23.62
N PRO A 737 -6.70 21.83 -24.43
CA PRO A 737 -6.43 20.40 -24.47
C PRO A 737 -4.94 20.15 -24.71
N GLY A 738 -4.35 19.25 -23.92
CA GLY A 738 -3.02 18.74 -24.22
C GLY A 738 -3.05 17.97 -25.53
N THR A 739 -1.95 18.02 -26.27
CA THR A 739 -1.71 17.09 -27.39
C THR A 739 -1.57 15.65 -26.87
N GLY A 740 -1.70 14.68 -27.76
CA GLY A 740 -1.49 13.26 -27.42
C GLY A 740 -0.13 13.00 -26.75
N GLU A 741 0.95 13.63 -27.24
CA GLU A 741 2.30 13.48 -26.66
C GLU A 741 2.44 14.14 -25.29
N GLU A 742 1.89 15.35 -25.10
CA GLU A 742 1.92 16.05 -23.82
C GLU A 742 1.16 15.28 -22.74
N THR A 743 -0.01 14.74 -23.09
CA THR A 743 -0.85 13.93 -22.20
C THR A 743 -0.17 12.59 -21.90
N ALA A 744 0.42 11.94 -22.90
CA ALA A 744 1.16 10.69 -22.73
C ALA A 744 2.35 10.87 -21.79
N ALA A 745 3.14 11.94 -21.96
CA ALA A 745 4.26 12.28 -21.08
C ALA A 745 3.81 12.48 -19.63
N ALA A 746 2.64 13.09 -19.43
CA ALA A 746 2.06 13.27 -18.10
C ALA A 746 1.66 11.94 -17.45
N LEU A 747 0.96 11.07 -18.18
CA LEU A 747 0.52 9.76 -17.68
C LEU A 747 1.69 8.80 -17.42
N LEU A 748 2.78 8.88 -18.23
CA LEU A 748 3.99 8.07 -18.04
C LEU A 748 4.71 8.37 -16.73
N ARG A 749 4.52 9.53 -16.10
CA ARG A 749 5.06 9.80 -14.76
C ARG A 749 4.53 8.81 -13.74
N GLY A 750 3.24 8.43 -13.82
CA GLY A 750 2.64 7.43 -12.96
C GLY A 750 3.24 6.04 -13.17
N VAL A 751 3.53 5.66 -14.42
CA VAL A 751 4.20 4.39 -14.75
C VAL A 751 5.61 4.35 -14.17
N ARG A 752 6.38 5.44 -14.31
CA ARG A 752 7.75 5.55 -13.78
C ARG A 752 7.77 5.52 -12.24
N ALA A 753 6.82 6.18 -11.59
CA ALA A 753 6.72 6.20 -10.14
C ALA A 753 6.50 4.81 -9.53
N LEU A 754 5.92 3.86 -10.27
CA LEU A 754 5.73 2.48 -9.81
C LEU A 754 7.01 1.62 -9.87
N GLY A 755 8.10 2.13 -10.44
CA GLY A 755 9.35 1.39 -10.63
C GLY A 755 9.17 0.14 -11.50
N VAL A 756 8.25 0.16 -12.47
CA VAL A 756 8.00 -0.97 -13.37
C VAL A 756 9.16 -1.11 -14.35
N ASP A 757 9.59 -2.35 -14.62
CA ASP A 757 10.58 -2.65 -15.66
C ASP A 757 10.14 -2.02 -17.00
N PRO A 758 10.98 -1.21 -17.68
CA PRO A 758 10.65 -0.61 -18.97
C PRO A 758 10.22 -1.59 -20.07
N GLN A 759 10.57 -2.88 -19.96
CA GLN A 759 10.16 -3.93 -20.91
C GLN A 759 8.83 -4.62 -20.53
N MET A 760 8.30 -4.37 -19.34
CA MET A 760 7.04 -4.96 -18.88
C MET A 760 5.85 -4.34 -19.64
N PRO A 761 4.94 -5.14 -20.22
CA PRO A 761 3.71 -4.61 -20.79
C PRO A 761 2.85 -3.91 -19.73
N VAL A 762 2.44 -2.66 -20.03
CA VAL A 762 1.59 -1.85 -19.14
C VAL A 762 0.28 -1.48 -19.81
N VAL A 763 -0.84 -1.69 -19.13
CA VAL A 763 -2.15 -1.09 -19.46
C VAL A 763 -2.42 0.06 -18.51
N LEU A 764 -2.77 1.22 -19.05
CA LEU A 764 -3.20 2.38 -18.27
C LEU A 764 -4.73 2.44 -18.23
N ILE A 765 -5.29 2.53 -17.02
CA ILE A 765 -6.72 2.79 -16.81
C ILE A 765 -6.85 4.15 -16.13
N THR A 766 -7.45 5.11 -16.84
CA THR A 766 -7.86 6.40 -16.26
C THR A 766 -9.30 6.28 -15.78
N ASN A 767 -9.47 6.16 -14.47
CA ASN A 767 -10.77 6.07 -13.81
C ASN A 767 -11.42 7.46 -13.69
N MET A 768 -12.75 7.52 -13.64
CA MET A 768 -13.54 8.77 -13.58
C MET A 768 -13.21 9.78 -14.69
N TYR A 769 -12.93 9.29 -15.90
CA TYR A 769 -12.55 10.12 -17.04
C TYR A 769 -13.66 11.11 -17.44
N ARG A 770 -13.30 12.39 -17.48
CA ARG A 770 -14.15 13.48 -17.97
C ARG A 770 -13.64 13.95 -19.34
N PRO A 771 -14.46 13.88 -20.40
CA PRO A 771 -14.00 14.21 -21.74
C PRO A 771 -13.72 15.72 -21.88
N MET A 772 -12.48 16.08 -22.22
CA MET A 772 -12.05 17.47 -22.48
C MET A 772 -11.60 17.73 -23.94
N GLY A 773 -11.50 16.70 -24.78
CA GLY A 773 -11.06 16.79 -26.18
C GLY A 773 -11.72 15.79 -27.14
N GLY A 774 -12.87 15.23 -26.76
CA GLY A 774 -13.53 14.17 -27.52
C GLY A 774 -12.75 12.84 -27.54
N PRO A 775 -13.23 11.83 -28.30
CA PRO A 775 -12.58 10.52 -28.41
C PRO A 775 -11.25 10.54 -29.17
N GLU A 776 -11.01 11.55 -30.02
CA GLU A 776 -9.79 11.71 -30.81
C GLU A 776 -8.56 11.93 -29.91
N ALA A 777 -8.67 12.79 -28.89
CA ALA A 777 -7.58 13.04 -27.93
C ALA A 777 -7.15 11.78 -27.16
N VAL A 778 -8.09 10.90 -26.84
CA VAL A 778 -7.80 9.60 -26.18
C VAL A 778 -7.05 8.68 -27.13
N SER A 779 -7.44 8.65 -28.42
CA SER A 779 -6.76 7.85 -29.44
C SER A 779 -5.33 8.35 -29.68
N GLU A 780 -5.13 9.66 -29.84
CA GLU A 780 -3.80 10.26 -30.02
C GLU A 780 -2.89 9.99 -28.82
N THR A 781 -3.42 10.11 -27.61
CA THR A 781 -2.69 9.79 -26.38
C THR A 781 -2.33 8.31 -26.32
N ALA A 782 -3.25 7.41 -26.69
CA ALA A 782 -2.99 5.99 -26.75
C ALA A 782 -1.90 5.63 -27.77
N ASP A 783 -1.89 6.29 -28.93
CA ASP A 783 -0.85 6.12 -29.96
C ASP A 783 0.52 6.58 -29.46
N ALA A 784 0.60 7.75 -28.81
CA ALA A 784 1.83 8.26 -28.21
C ALA A 784 2.36 7.35 -27.09
N LEU A 785 1.47 6.84 -26.23
CA LEU A 785 1.82 5.91 -25.15
C LEU A 785 2.41 4.58 -25.66
N ARG A 786 1.95 4.08 -26.82
CA ARG A 786 2.51 2.86 -27.43
C ARG A 786 3.98 3.01 -27.80
N GLY A 787 4.43 4.21 -28.16
CA GLY A 787 5.86 4.53 -28.38
C GLY A 787 6.74 4.35 -27.14
N HIS A 788 6.14 4.26 -25.95
CA HIS A 788 6.82 4.16 -24.66
C HIS A 788 6.55 2.85 -23.91
N GLY A 789 6.10 1.80 -24.60
CA GLY A 789 5.93 0.46 -24.01
C GLY A 789 4.59 0.22 -23.31
N VAL A 790 3.69 1.21 -23.28
CA VAL A 790 2.30 1.03 -22.81
C VAL A 790 1.49 0.39 -23.93
N VAL A 791 0.90 -0.79 -23.67
CA VAL A 791 0.22 -1.58 -24.69
C VAL A 791 -1.23 -1.18 -24.92
N ALA A 792 -1.87 -0.52 -23.95
CA ALA A 792 -3.21 0.05 -24.12
C ALA A 792 -3.52 1.14 -23.08
N LEU A 793 -4.40 2.06 -23.49
CA LEU A 793 -5.06 3.05 -22.64
C LEU A 793 -6.57 2.77 -22.64
N CYS A 794 -7.18 2.74 -21.46
CA CYS A 794 -8.62 2.62 -21.27
C CYS A 794 -9.11 3.74 -20.36
N THR A 795 -10.22 4.39 -20.73
CA THR A 795 -10.83 5.46 -19.95
C THR A 795 -12.18 5.00 -19.42
N VAL A 796 -12.35 4.98 -18.10
CA VAL A 796 -13.63 4.64 -17.48
C VAL A 796 -14.35 5.94 -17.14
N HIS A 797 -15.44 6.24 -17.86
CA HIS A 797 -16.24 7.43 -17.59
C HIS A 797 -16.93 7.37 -16.23
N GLN A 798 -17.23 8.55 -15.66
CA GLN A 798 -18.15 8.71 -14.54
C GLN A 798 -19.56 8.27 -14.99
N ARG A 799 -19.84 6.96 -14.99
CA ARG A 799 -21.22 6.48 -15.20
C ARG A 799 -21.97 6.76 -13.90
N GLN A 800 -23.02 7.58 -13.95
CA GLN A 800 -24.02 7.76 -12.89
C GLN A 800 -24.44 6.44 -12.23
N ALA A 801 -24.39 5.33 -12.98
CA ALA A 801 -24.58 3.98 -12.49
C ALA A 801 -23.78 3.61 -11.22
N PHE A 802 -22.57 4.15 -11.02
CA PHE A 802 -21.72 3.79 -9.86
C PHE A 802 -22.01 4.62 -8.61
N GLU A 803 -22.56 5.83 -8.75
CA GLU A 803 -22.89 6.69 -7.62
C GLU A 803 -24.14 6.21 -6.88
N GLU A 804 -25.02 5.47 -7.56
CA GLU A 804 -26.31 4.98 -7.05
C GLU A 804 -26.28 3.49 -6.62
N LEU A 805 -25.18 2.77 -6.85
CA LEU A 805 -25.06 1.34 -6.58
C LEU A 805 -24.40 1.08 -5.22
N LEU A 806 -25.09 0.36 -4.33
CA LEU A 806 -24.48 -0.18 -3.11
C LEU A 806 -23.42 -1.22 -3.49
N PHE A 807 -22.22 -1.15 -2.90
CA PHE A 807 -21.22 -2.20 -3.07
C PHE A 807 -21.73 -3.51 -2.43
N ALA A 808 -22.25 -4.43 -3.23
CA ALA A 808 -22.82 -5.69 -2.77
C ALA A 808 -22.67 -6.77 -3.85
N PRO A 809 -22.67 -8.07 -3.52
CA PRO A 809 -22.46 -9.14 -4.50
C PRO A 809 -23.41 -9.09 -5.71
N SER A 810 -24.64 -8.61 -5.52
CA SER A 810 -25.63 -8.43 -6.59
C SER A 810 -25.28 -7.32 -7.58
N THR A 811 -24.50 -6.30 -7.18
CA THR A 811 -24.21 -5.13 -8.03
C THR A 811 -23.12 -5.39 -9.06
N TRP A 812 -22.28 -6.41 -8.88
CA TRP A 812 -21.31 -6.86 -9.89
C TRP A 812 -21.93 -7.55 -11.10
N ASN A 813 -23.19 -7.98 -10.98
CA ASN A 813 -23.95 -8.58 -12.08
C ASN A 813 -25.05 -7.64 -12.64
N ASP A 814 -25.11 -6.39 -12.18
CA ASP A 814 -26.04 -5.38 -12.67
C ASP A 814 -25.75 -5.04 -14.15
N ASP A 815 -26.80 -4.91 -14.96
CA ASP A 815 -26.67 -4.61 -16.40
C ASP A 815 -25.95 -3.26 -16.66
N ARG A 816 -25.95 -2.33 -15.69
CA ARG A 816 -25.28 -1.04 -15.80
C ARG A 816 -23.75 -1.13 -15.74
N VAL A 817 -23.20 -2.12 -15.03
CA VAL A 817 -21.73 -2.32 -14.89
C VAL A 817 -21.17 -3.22 -15.98
N LYS A 818 -22.00 -4.06 -16.58
CA LYS A 818 -21.62 -5.04 -17.61
C LYS A 818 -20.82 -4.46 -18.79
N PRO A 819 -21.17 -3.32 -19.40
CA PRO A 819 -20.40 -2.83 -20.55
C PRO A 819 -18.99 -2.38 -20.16
N VAL A 820 -18.78 -1.89 -18.92
CA VAL A 820 -17.43 -1.55 -18.41
C VAL A 820 -16.61 -2.82 -18.23
N GLN A 821 -17.20 -3.88 -17.65
CA GLN A 821 -16.55 -5.18 -17.51
C GLN A 821 -16.14 -5.78 -18.85
N GLU A 822 -17.02 -5.72 -19.85
CA GLU A 822 -16.75 -6.24 -21.19
C GLU A 822 -15.63 -5.46 -21.90
N GLU A 823 -15.61 -4.13 -21.76
CA GLU A 823 -14.54 -3.28 -22.29
C GLU A 823 -13.19 -3.61 -21.64
N LEU A 824 -13.13 -3.61 -20.30
CA LEU A 824 -11.91 -3.95 -19.55
C LEU A 824 -11.43 -5.37 -19.88
N GLY A 825 -12.34 -6.35 -19.89
CA GLY A 825 -12.04 -7.73 -20.24
C GLY A 825 -11.49 -7.89 -21.66
N SER A 826 -12.02 -7.11 -22.62
CA SER A 826 -11.55 -7.10 -24.01
C SER A 826 -10.15 -6.48 -24.16
N VAL A 827 -9.92 -5.33 -23.52
CA VAL A 827 -8.62 -4.64 -23.52
C VAL A 827 -7.55 -5.54 -22.93
N LEU A 828 -7.79 -6.10 -21.74
CA LEU A 828 -6.81 -6.97 -21.08
C LEU A 828 -6.61 -8.28 -21.84
N SER A 829 -7.66 -8.88 -22.39
CA SER A 829 -7.53 -10.09 -23.21
C SER A 829 -6.68 -9.86 -24.46
N SER A 830 -6.70 -8.65 -25.01
CA SER A 830 -5.89 -8.27 -26.17
C SER A 830 -4.43 -8.02 -25.76
N ALA A 831 -4.21 -7.23 -24.71
CA ALA A 831 -2.88 -6.97 -24.14
C ALA A 831 -2.17 -8.28 -23.73
N LEU A 832 -2.87 -9.19 -23.07
CA LEU A 832 -2.38 -10.51 -22.67
C LEU A 832 -2.07 -11.44 -23.86
N LYS A 833 -2.67 -11.22 -25.03
CA LYS A 833 -2.32 -11.95 -26.26
C LYS A 833 -1.07 -11.38 -26.91
N ASP A 834 -0.90 -10.06 -26.91
CA ASP A 834 0.24 -9.39 -27.53
C ASP A 834 1.53 -9.52 -26.71
N ALA A 835 1.43 -9.53 -25.38
CA ALA A 835 2.54 -9.84 -24.48
C ALA A 835 3.19 -11.23 -24.72
N ARG A 836 2.50 -12.15 -25.42
CA ARG A 836 3.03 -13.47 -25.78
C ARG A 836 3.89 -13.51 -27.04
N LYS A 837 3.92 -12.43 -27.84
CA LYS A 837 4.76 -12.39 -29.04
C LYS A 837 6.19 -12.02 -28.60
N PRO A 838 7.20 -12.89 -28.76
CA PRO A 838 8.57 -12.51 -28.48
C PRO A 838 8.92 -11.30 -29.35
N SER A 839 9.41 -10.23 -28.73
CA SER A 839 9.92 -9.07 -29.45
C SER A 839 11.03 -9.55 -30.37
N ALA A 840 10.83 -9.39 -31.68
CA ALA A 840 11.90 -9.57 -32.64
C ALA A 840 13.00 -8.57 -32.25
N SER A 841 14.19 -9.07 -31.94
CA SER A 841 15.34 -8.24 -31.60
C SER A 841 15.52 -7.14 -32.66
N PRO A 842 15.72 -5.87 -32.27
CA PRO A 842 16.12 -4.87 -33.24
C PRO A 842 17.51 -5.27 -33.75
N GLY A 843 17.57 -5.64 -35.03
CA GLY A 843 18.82 -5.91 -35.70
C GLY A 843 19.72 -4.70 -35.57
N ARG A 844 20.94 -4.91 -35.06
CA ARG A 844 22.01 -3.91 -35.09
C ARG A 844 22.24 -3.51 -36.55
N GLY A 845 21.92 -2.27 -36.87
CA GLY A 845 22.29 -1.55 -38.08
C GLY A 845 22.88 -0.21 -37.69
#